data_AF-A0A6B3B139-F1
#
_entry.id   AF-A0A6B3B139-F1
#
_cell.length_a   1.000
_cell.length_b   1.000
_cell.length_c   1.000
_cell.angle_alpha   90.00
_cell.angle_beta   90.00
_cell.angle_gamma   90.00
#
_symmetry.space_group_name_H-M   'P 1'
#
loop_
_entity.id
_entity.type
_entity.pdbx_description
1 polymer ?
#
loop_
_entity_poly.entity_id
_entity_poly.type
_entity_poly.pdbx_seq_one_letter_code
_entity_poly.pdbx_strand_id
1 'polypeptide(L)'
;MTPYANEEDTRKVQTAVLGRADSDDPVFLPYDHDEFDLFMRGRSRDDFYCGTLLGGCGKKLSAKRYTEKKCHFAHRPPVHCRRTANGESSADHLYIGQALTCWLAGQNRRNAKASYRTVEDRPGGTVDFRLSGGRQLIRVQMARLGLHPWRQEAESLARGADHVEWLFGPDNMLAYDRVESHGYAIRVECRTVGVTREVRIGTQLPGNTVEWTTLEECVLTRQGIVTPSLVSTPQGIVPRGSTGAIASAASVTPPIAFRLADDTVAFTGAMARTDMKSPTGTPGSVYDADIQPLGSAVARARIVLPHASTTPNPSRVYVLRERVTLTPVDATTTDTPAWLLTAAQTRRLDAREAAAWSELRPPQPAPAPAKLLPVEPPTAPPGPRLDDREIVASFRETLERTARAQGRITWAQLAGKAKANPELFTSEHRRRLLIALDFPRAEDKPVLSSLLRSDDGDVPSFFAAVLTGLGWAPGLPGNQVRHINETERRRTYELFGASPVTAPPAPPASPAAPRPQPVPQPREPVSRPRAVASQPAPATGLPTLQLVLALREHLKARARNGADDITWRELSANTGFDFGALSDERRTNLLFRVDEPLKGHDLMYAALVVTDAGKPLPYFPEILRSHGRPVPGLQSEAHQARQLEADRIRDAYTSGANRSRATQTASPAVAPAPAPIGSPVDTSVAAALGTLTGLRWRFDHAREAGDLAEAKRAWQAAGKLYGTKLPRAEQAEQYPHLRAMSEWVRGRENEIVQADLRRMFDDLGRRQEPSEAEALRESMARAKELKRKHHGKLPQDLQDAYRACAERLAALLAVPSGGDPKGPQTEDASSRPDETKLAELAAVVRSLLENTARNGATLTWSAIRHRLSGELPHLHPDDQGQVLVLTDANTPADEPLLSALVTTNNGDLHPLYRHVAFSLGRETASGPDELHARWQMDVLRLYGIWKHR
;
A
#
# COMPACT_ATOMS: atom_id res chain seq x y z
N MET A 1 4.75 -13.90 -9.45
CA MET A 1 3.31 -14.26 -9.39
C MET A 1 3.16 -15.73 -9.69
N THR A 2 2.53 -16.47 -8.78
CA THR A 2 2.11 -17.87 -8.95
C THR A 2 0.74 -17.90 -9.64
N PRO A 3 0.52 -18.68 -10.72
CA PRO A 3 -0.66 -18.54 -11.60
C PRO A 3 -1.90 -19.33 -11.14
N TYR A 4 -2.14 -19.45 -9.83
CA TYR A 4 -3.28 -20.20 -9.27
C TYR A 4 -4.08 -19.37 -8.27
N ALA A 5 -4.82 -18.39 -8.79
CA ALA A 5 -5.88 -17.70 -8.05
C ALA A 5 -7.15 -18.57 -7.96
N ASN A 6 -7.06 -19.60 -7.13
CA ASN A 6 -8.18 -20.18 -6.39
C ASN A 6 -7.72 -20.30 -4.94
N GLU A 7 -8.65 -20.22 -3.99
CA GLU A 7 -8.41 -20.24 -2.55
C GLU A 7 -7.45 -21.36 -2.14
N GLU A 8 -6.64 -21.13 -1.10
CA GLU A 8 -5.66 -22.11 -0.64
C GLU A 8 -6.35 -23.38 -0.10
N ASP A 9 -6.45 -24.40 -0.96
CA ASP A 9 -6.95 -25.71 -0.58
C ASP A 9 -5.87 -26.50 0.20
N THR A 10 -5.54 -25.96 1.39
CA THR A 10 -4.57 -26.45 2.39
C THR A 10 -4.83 -27.87 2.86
N ARG A 11 -6.00 -28.44 2.52
CA ARG A 11 -6.41 -29.82 2.77
C ARG A 11 -5.65 -30.86 1.92
N LYS A 12 -4.85 -30.44 0.93
CA LYS A 12 -4.16 -31.33 -0.02
C LYS A 12 -2.70 -31.55 0.35
N VAL A 13 -2.33 -32.82 0.54
CA VAL A 13 -0.98 -33.28 0.89
C VAL A 13 -0.02 -33.07 -0.29
N GLN A 14 1.04 -32.28 -0.09
CA GLN A 14 2.06 -32.01 -1.10
C GLN A 14 3.40 -32.70 -0.85
N THR A 15 3.60 -33.28 0.33
CA THR A 15 4.82 -34.02 0.66
C THR A 15 4.53 -35.43 1.16
N ALA A 16 5.35 -36.37 0.72
CA ALA A 16 5.35 -37.78 1.11
C ALA A 16 6.78 -38.20 1.46
N VAL A 17 6.95 -39.44 1.92
CA VAL A 17 8.26 -40.09 2.05
C VAL A 17 8.33 -41.33 1.15
N LEU A 18 9.54 -41.70 0.71
CA LEU A 18 9.75 -42.82 -0.21
C LEU A 18 10.02 -44.15 0.51
N GLY A 19 9.59 -45.25 -0.13
CA GLY A 19 9.93 -46.63 0.23
C GLY A 19 9.10 -47.22 1.38
N ARG A 20 9.00 -46.52 2.52
CA ARG A 20 8.26 -46.97 3.71
C ARG A 20 7.79 -45.83 4.62
N ALA A 21 6.87 -46.13 5.54
CA ALA A 21 6.16 -45.14 6.36
C ALA A 21 7.04 -44.36 7.36
N ASP A 22 8.12 -44.98 7.83
CA ASP A 22 9.11 -44.45 8.77
C ASP A 22 10.34 -43.82 8.08
N SER A 23 10.32 -43.75 6.74
CA SER A 23 11.43 -43.23 5.94
C SER A 23 11.63 -41.73 6.17
N ASP A 24 12.89 -41.31 6.16
CA ASP A 24 13.34 -39.93 6.23
C ASP A 24 13.69 -39.33 4.86
N ASP A 25 13.54 -40.08 3.77
CA ASP A 25 13.72 -39.62 2.38
C ASP A 25 12.46 -38.90 1.85
N PRO A 26 12.47 -37.56 1.71
CA PRO A 26 11.27 -36.78 1.45
C PRO A 26 11.05 -36.51 -0.04
N VAL A 27 9.78 -36.42 -0.43
CA VAL A 27 9.38 -36.01 -1.79
C VAL A 27 8.26 -34.98 -1.75
N PHE A 28 8.56 -33.78 -2.24
CA PHE A 28 7.60 -32.77 -2.65
C PHE A 28 7.05 -33.09 -4.04
N LEU A 29 5.73 -33.17 -4.16
CA LEU A 29 5.06 -33.27 -5.46
C LEU A 29 4.82 -31.84 -6.01
N PRO A 30 5.33 -31.49 -7.19
CA PRO A 30 5.08 -30.19 -7.80
C PRO A 30 3.59 -29.91 -7.96
N TYR A 31 3.17 -28.66 -7.74
CA TYR A 31 1.79 -28.25 -8.01
C TYR A 31 1.44 -28.38 -9.51
N ASP A 32 2.41 -28.18 -10.40
CA ASP A 32 2.21 -28.18 -11.84
C ASP A 32 2.24 -29.58 -12.45
N HIS A 33 1.27 -29.83 -13.32
CA HIS A 33 1.10 -31.06 -14.07
C HIS A 33 2.22 -31.37 -15.08
N ASP A 34 3.07 -30.42 -15.46
CA ASP A 34 4.19 -30.62 -16.39
C ASP A 34 5.55 -30.79 -15.70
N GLU A 35 5.56 -30.58 -14.39
CA GLU A 35 6.63 -31.06 -13.52
C GLU A 35 6.28 -32.43 -12.92
N PHE A 36 5.00 -32.84 -12.89
CA PHE A 36 4.56 -34.18 -12.48
C PHE A 36 5.27 -35.32 -13.25
N ASP A 37 5.41 -35.21 -14.57
CA ASP A 37 6.05 -36.27 -15.38
C ASP A 37 7.59 -36.30 -15.18
N LEU A 38 8.19 -35.18 -14.77
CA LEU A 38 9.59 -35.12 -14.33
C LEU A 38 9.74 -35.73 -12.93
N PHE A 39 8.81 -35.43 -12.01
CA PHE A 39 8.76 -36.00 -10.66
C PHE A 39 8.61 -37.52 -10.67
N MET A 40 7.77 -38.08 -11.56
CA MET A 40 7.54 -39.53 -11.67
C MET A 40 8.68 -40.28 -12.36
N ARG A 41 9.68 -39.63 -12.97
CA ARG A 41 10.83 -40.34 -13.54
C ARG A 41 11.61 -41.06 -12.44
N GLY A 42 11.88 -42.35 -12.65
CA GLY A 42 12.54 -43.22 -11.68
C GLY A 42 11.68 -43.63 -10.47
N ARG A 43 10.37 -43.36 -10.46
CA ARG A 43 9.46 -43.65 -9.33
C ARG A 43 8.20 -44.40 -9.78
N SER A 44 7.77 -45.37 -8.98
CA SER A 44 6.46 -46.02 -9.12
C SER A 44 5.37 -45.26 -8.37
N ARG A 45 4.10 -45.53 -8.69
CA ARG A 45 2.95 -45.00 -7.94
C ARG A 45 2.81 -45.61 -6.54
N ASP A 46 3.59 -46.65 -6.25
CA ASP A 46 3.59 -47.41 -5.00
C ASP A 46 4.66 -47.00 -3.98
N ASP A 47 5.55 -46.07 -4.34
CA ASP A 47 6.69 -45.69 -3.51
C ASP A 47 6.33 -44.71 -2.39
N PHE A 48 5.17 -44.06 -2.48
CA PHE A 48 4.81 -42.90 -1.66
C PHE A 48 4.03 -43.27 -0.40
N TYR A 49 4.46 -42.76 0.76
CA TYR A 49 3.79 -42.95 2.05
C TYR A 49 3.51 -41.62 2.75
N CYS A 50 2.41 -41.56 3.50
CA CYS A 50 2.12 -40.43 4.37
C CYS A 50 2.97 -40.57 5.65
N GLY A 51 4.25 -40.18 5.54
CA GLY A 51 5.30 -40.52 6.50
C GLY A 51 4.98 -40.13 7.94
N THR A 52 5.33 -40.98 8.90
CA THR A 52 5.12 -40.73 10.34
C THR A 52 5.94 -39.54 10.82
N LEU A 53 7.16 -39.35 10.29
CA LEU A 53 8.00 -38.17 10.51
C LEU A 53 7.41 -36.86 9.95
N LEU A 54 6.35 -36.93 9.13
CA LEU A 54 5.55 -35.78 8.66
C LEU A 54 4.26 -35.57 9.48
N GLY A 55 4.09 -36.28 10.60
CA GLY A 55 2.80 -36.35 11.32
C GLY A 55 1.73 -37.13 10.56
N GLY A 56 2.13 -37.96 9.59
CA GLY A 56 1.25 -38.74 8.73
C GLY A 56 0.79 -40.07 9.32
N CYS A 57 -0.25 -40.64 8.73
CA CYS A 57 -0.86 -41.91 9.18
C CYS A 57 -0.13 -43.19 8.74
N GLY A 58 1.05 -43.07 8.11
CA GLY A 58 1.86 -44.18 7.58
C GLY A 58 1.25 -44.92 6.38
N LYS A 59 0.01 -44.64 5.97
CA LYS A 59 -0.65 -45.31 4.83
C LYS A 59 -0.06 -44.86 3.50
N LYS A 60 -0.13 -45.74 2.49
CA LYS A 60 0.28 -45.43 1.12
C LYS A 60 -0.51 -44.26 0.54
N LEU A 61 0.21 -43.40 -0.16
CA LEU A 61 -0.31 -42.33 -0.98
C LEU A 61 -0.30 -42.76 -2.45
N SER A 62 -0.98 -42.00 -3.29
CA SER A 62 -0.86 -42.04 -4.74
C SER A 62 -0.69 -40.61 -5.23
N ALA A 63 0.40 -40.32 -5.95
CA ALA A 63 0.58 -39.04 -6.62
C ALA A 63 -0.53 -38.87 -7.68
N LYS A 64 -1.29 -37.77 -7.61
CA LYS A 64 -2.37 -37.47 -8.55
C LYS A 64 -1.98 -36.29 -9.44
N ARG A 65 -1.91 -36.54 -10.74
CA ARG A 65 -1.79 -35.50 -11.77
C ARG A 65 -3.17 -34.90 -12.04
N TYR A 66 -3.24 -33.58 -12.10
CA TYR A 66 -4.43 -32.83 -12.49
C TYR A 66 -4.03 -31.68 -13.41
N THR A 67 -4.74 -31.51 -14.53
CA THR A 67 -4.58 -30.38 -15.47
C THR A 67 -5.25 -29.10 -14.98
N GLU A 68 -6.40 -29.24 -14.32
CA GLU A 68 -7.29 -28.13 -13.93
C GLU A 68 -7.09 -27.66 -12.48
N LYS A 69 -6.34 -28.42 -11.68
CA LYS A 69 -6.19 -28.25 -10.23
C LYS A 69 -4.74 -28.56 -9.86
N LYS A 70 -4.25 -28.02 -8.73
CA LYS A 70 -2.92 -28.37 -8.19
C LYS A 70 -2.79 -29.89 -8.09
N CYS A 71 -1.71 -30.46 -8.63
CA CYS A 71 -1.32 -31.83 -8.33
C CYS A 71 -1.13 -31.99 -6.80
N HIS A 72 -1.36 -33.20 -6.29
CA HIS A 72 -1.25 -33.51 -4.86
C HIS A 72 -1.20 -35.03 -4.64
N PHE A 73 -0.72 -35.45 -3.47
CA PHE A 73 -0.89 -36.82 -3.02
C PHE A 73 -2.31 -37.04 -2.48
N ALA A 74 -2.92 -38.15 -2.87
CA ALA A 74 -4.16 -38.64 -2.27
C ALA A 74 -3.88 -39.93 -1.48
N HIS A 75 -4.44 -40.05 -0.29
CA HIS A 75 -4.41 -41.32 0.44
C HIS A 75 -5.27 -42.39 -0.28
N ARG A 76 -4.87 -43.64 -0.17
CA ARG A 76 -5.67 -44.78 -0.66
C ARG A 76 -6.73 -45.14 0.40
N PRO A 77 -8.05 -45.11 0.08
CA PRO A 77 -9.09 -45.48 1.04
C PRO A 77 -9.07 -46.97 1.42
N PRO A 78 -9.63 -47.37 2.58
CA PRO A 78 -10.15 -46.52 3.66
C PRO A 78 -9.02 -45.98 4.55
N VAL A 79 -9.16 -44.74 5.01
CA VAL A 79 -8.10 -44.03 5.75
C VAL A 79 -8.67 -42.90 6.60
N HIS A 80 -8.18 -42.78 7.83
CA HIS A 80 -8.37 -41.63 8.69
C HIS A 80 -7.00 -41.06 9.01
N CYS A 81 -6.76 -39.78 8.70
CA CYS A 81 -5.47 -39.13 8.89
C CYS A 81 -5.70 -37.77 9.56
N ARG A 82 -4.97 -37.48 10.64
CA ARG A 82 -5.05 -36.22 11.39
C ARG A 82 -3.95 -35.22 11.02
N ARG A 83 -3.20 -35.47 9.94
CA ARG A 83 -2.09 -34.62 9.50
C ARG A 83 -2.58 -33.24 9.06
N THR A 84 -2.15 -32.21 9.78
CA THR A 84 -2.48 -30.80 9.53
C THR A 84 -1.47 -30.13 8.57
N ALA A 85 -0.18 -30.39 8.76
CA ALA A 85 0.90 -29.83 7.95
C ALA A 85 0.99 -30.51 6.57
N ASN A 86 0.32 -29.92 5.56
CA ASN A 86 0.13 -30.53 4.24
C ASN A 86 0.78 -29.77 3.06
N GLY A 87 1.18 -28.51 3.24
CA GLY A 87 1.85 -27.70 2.20
C GLY A 87 3.31 -28.07 1.91
N GLU A 88 3.98 -27.37 0.99
CA GLU A 88 5.34 -27.70 0.53
C GLU A 88 6.39 -27.77 1.65
N SER A 89 6.34 -26.86 2.63
CA SER A 89 7.30 -26.77 3.73
C SER A 89 7.11 -27.84 4.82
N SER A 90 6.06 -28.66 4.73
CA SER A 90 5.75 -29.68 5.74
C SER A 90 6.72 -30.85 5.82
N ALA A 91 7.71 -30.93 4.91
CA ALA A 91 8.82 -31.88 4.94
C ALA A 91 10.20 -31.19 5.00
N ASP A 92 10.27 -29.88 5.25
CA ASP A 92 11.54 -29.14 5.20
C ASP A 92 12.56 -29.65 6.23
N HIS A 93 12.11 -30.15 7.38
CA HIS A 93 12.98 -30.78 8.37
C HIS A 93 13.66 -32.05 7.82
N LEU A 94 12.95 -32.87 7.03
CA LEU A 94 13.54 -34.04 6.36
C LEU A 94 14.51 -33.62 5.26
N TYR A 95 14.17 -32.59 4.47
CA TYR A 95 15.08 -32.08 3.43
C TYR A 95 16.36 -31.51 4.03
N ILE A 96 16.28 -30.77 5.13
CA ILE A 96 17.43 -30.26 5.89
C ILE A 96 18.22 -31.43 6.50
N GLY A 97 17.54 -32.45 7.05
CA GLY A 97 18.15 -33.66 7.57
C GLY A 97 18.95 -34.44 6.52
N GLN A 98 18.36 -34.64 5.33
CA GLN A 98 19.00 -35.30 4.20
C GLN A 98 20.20 -34.50 3.67
N ALA A 99 20.04 -33.19 3.44
CA ALA A 99 21.10 -32.33 2.93
C ALA A 99 22.29 -32.24 3.91
N LEU A 100 22.04 -32.05 5.21
CA LEU A 100 23.09 -32.07 6.23
C LEU A 100 23.75 -33.44 6.37
N THR A 101 23.00 -34.56 6.25
CA THR A 101 23.59 -35.91 6.24
C THR A 101 24.58 -36.07 5.08
N CYS A 102 24.19 -35.68 3.86
CA CYS A 102 25.06 -35.74 2.68
C CYS A 102 26.30 -34.84 2.81
N TRP A 103 26.11 -33.59 3.25
CA TRP A 103 27.21 -32.66 3.49
C TRP A 103 28.19 -33.17 4.56
N LEU A 104 27.68 -33.66 5.69
CA LEU A 104 28.49 -34.24 6.77
C LEU A 104 29.29 -35.47 6.29
N ALA A 105 28.70 -36.33 5.46
CA ALA A 105 29.42 -37.44 4.85
C ALA A 105 30.62 -36.96 3.99
N GLY A 106 30.46 -35.85 3.27
CA GLY A 106 31.54 -35.15 2.55
C GLY A 106 32.60 -34.53 3.48
N GLN A 107 32.18 -33.95 4.62
CA GLN A 107 33.07 -33.42 5.68
C GLN A 107 33.76 -34.53 6.51
N ASN A 108 33.89 -35.76 5.99
CA ASN A 108 34.42 -36.94 6.68
C ASN A 108 33.70 -37.27 8.01
N ARG A 109 32.38 -37.14 8.02
CA ARG A 109 31.47 -37.53 9.13
C ARG A 109 30.38 -38.50 8.65
N ARG A 110 30.76 -39.53 7.87
CA ARG A 110 29.85 -40.50 7.23
C ARG A 110 28.85 -41.20 8.17
N ASN A 111 29.18 -41.29 9.45
CA ASN A 111 28.36 -41.92 10.49
C ASN A 111 27.28 -40.99 11.07
N ALA A 112 27.27 -39.70 10.68
CA ALA A 112 26.34 -38.72 11.19
C ALA A 112 24.95 -38.92 10.59
N LYS A 113 23.94 -39.07 11.43
CA LYS A 113 22.54 -39.21 11.01
C LYS A 113 21.66 -38.17 11.67
N ALA A 114 20.67 -37.70 10.92
CA ALA A 114 19.61 -36.85 11.44
C ALA A 114 18.75 -37.63 12.45
N SER A 115 18.53 -37.03 13.61
CA SER A 115 17.53 -37.47 14.59
C SER A 115 16.43 -36.42 14.66
N TYR A 116 15.25 -36.79 14.20
CA TYR A 116 14.08 -35.92 14.16
C TYR A 116 13.29 -36.04 15.46
N ARG A 117 13.02 -34.93 16.14
CA ARG A 117 12.15 -34.92 17.33
C ARG A 117 10.99 -33.95 17.11
N THR A 118 9.78 -34.46 17.34
CA THR A 118 8.57 -33.65 17.43
C THR A 118 8.67 -32.72 18.64
N VAL A 119 8.27 -31.46 18.48
CA VAL A 119 8.20 -30.47 19.56
C VAL A 119 6.82 -29.84 19.46
N GLU A 120 6.07 -29.84 20.56
CA GLU A 120 4.62 -29.51 20.56
C GLU A 120 3.90 -30.35 19.47
N ASP A 121 2.93 -29.78 18.75
CA ASP A 121 2.24 -30.41 17.62
C ASP A 121 3.05 -30.38 16.31
N ARG A 122 4.36 -30.05 16.32
CA ARG A 122 5.20 -29.93 15.10
C ARG A 122 6.13 -31.14 14.91
N PRO A 123 5.84 -32.04 13.94
CA PRO A 123 6.79 -33.07 13.51
C PRO A 123 8.10 -32.44 13.04
N GLY A 124 9.23 -33.01 13.47
CA GLY A 124 10.55 -32.47 13.13
C GLY A 124 10.83 -31.06 13.66
N GLY A 125 10.24 -30.71 14.81
CA GLY A 125 10.52 -29.45 15.51
C GLY A 125 12.01 -29.25 15.85
N THR A 126 12.77 -30.32 16.01
CA THR A 126 14.25 -30.28 15.93
C THR A 126 14.80 -31.38 15.03
N VAL A 127 15.96 -31.10 14.43
CA VAL A 127 16.78 -32.06 13.67
C VAL A 127 18.19 -32.05 14.24
N ASP A 128 18.62 -33.18 14.80
CA ASP A 128 19.84 -33.29 15.59
C ASP A 128 20.88 -34.20 14.94
N PHE A 129 22.15 -33.81 14.96
CA PHE A 129 23.28 -34.61 14.50
C PHE A 129 24.33 -34.73 15.60
N ARG A 130 24.56 -35.94 16.11
CA ARG A 130 25.67 -36.24 17.03
C ARG A 130 26.90 -36.64 16.23
N LEU A 131 27.98 -35.87 16.38
CA LEU A 131 29.27 -36.03 15.74
C LEU A 131 30.35 -36.39 16.76
N SER A 132 31.50 -36.89 16.30
CA SER A 132 32.69 -37.07 17.14
C SER A 132 32.44 -37.89 18.42
N GLY A 133 31.61 -38.94 18.33
CA GLY A 133 31.21 -39.77 19.48
C GLY A 133 30.17 -39.15 20.41
N GLY A 134 29.50 -38.07 19.99
CA GLY A 134 28.58 -37.26 20.81
C GLY A 134 29.18 -35.91 21.21
N ARG A 135 30.52 -35.78 21.19
CA ARG A 135 31.25 -34.60 21.65
C ARG A 135 30.97 -33.30 20.88
N GLN A 136 30.47 -33.39 19.64
CA GLN A 136 30.02 -32.21 18.88
C GLN A 136 28.60 -32.47 18.41
N LEU A 137 27.68 -31.56 18.74
CA LEU A 137 26.30 -31.61 18.30
C LEU A 137 26.04 -30.51 17.27
N ILE A 138 25.23 -30.81 16.24
CA ILE A 138 24.57 -29.80 15.43
C ILE A 138 23.07 -29.94 15.65
N ARG A 139 22.40 -28.85 16.03
CA ARG A 139 20.93 -28.79 16.16
C ARG A 139 20.36 -27.79 15.17
N VAL A 140 19.35 -28.24 14.42
CA VAL A 140 18.45 -27.37 13.67
C VAL A 140 17.17 -27.16 14.47
N GLN A 141 16.90 -25.92 14.86
CA GLN A 141 15.69 -25.54 15.59
C GLN A 141 14.61 -25.06 14.60
N MET A 142 13.66 -25.94 14.29
CA MET A 142 12.58 -25.72 13.31
C MET A 142 11.23 -25.35 13.95
N ALA A 143 10.98 -25.82 15.17
CA ALA A 143 9.89 -25.36 15.99
C ALA A 143 10.13 -23.91 16.43
N ARG A 144 9.05 -23.12 16.46
CA ARG A 144 9.00 -21.82 17.13
C ARG A 144 8.87 -22.04 18.65
N LEU A 145 9.80 -22.84 19.18
CA LEU A 145 9.99 -22.94 20.60
C LEU A 145 10.29 -21.53 21.10
N GLY A 146 9.61 -21.14 22.17
CA GLY A 146 9.98 -19.94 22.88
C GLY A 146 11.42 -20.01 23.38
N LEU A 147 11.95 -18.85 23.73
CA LEU A 147 13.32 -18.69 24.14
C LEU A 147 13.66 -19.37 25.47
N HIS A 148 12.77 -19.53 26.46
CA HIS A 148 13.11 -20.23 27.71
C HIS A 148 13.28 -21.72 27.49
N PRO A 149 12.26 -22.56 27.27
CA PRO A 149 12.43 -23.96 26.86
C PRO A 149 13.69 -24.29 26.01
N TRP A 150 14.07 -23.43 25.06
CA TRP A 150 15.28 -23.58 24.23
C TRP A 150 16.66 -23.70 24.94
N ARG A 151 17.01 -22.96 26.02
CA ARG A 151 18.35 -23.08 26.69
C ARG A 151 18.34 -23.99 27.94
N GLN A 152 17.22 -24.51 28.46
CA GLN A 152 17.32 -25.78 29.21
C GLN A 152 17.83 -26.83 28.24
N GLU A 153 17.27 -26.89 27.03
CA GLU A 153 17.82 -27.75 26.00
C GLU A 153 19.27 -27.35 25.71
N ALA A 154 19.60 -26.09 25.39
CA ALA A 154 20.98 -25.73 25.07
C ALA A 154 22.01 -25.99 26.19
N GLU A 155 21.69 -25.71 27.45
CA GLU A 155 22.53 -26.04 28.61
C GLU A 155 22.61 -27.56 28.84
N SER A 156 21.50 -28.30 28.64
CA SER A 156 21.48 -29.77 28.74
C SER A 156 22.30 -30.43 27.65
N LEU A 157 22.25 -29.91 26.42
CA LEU A 157 23.11 -30.33 25.32
C LEU A 157 24.58 -29.93 25.55
N ALA A 158 24.85 -28.74 26.08
CA ALA A 158 26.21 -28.27 26.36
C ALA A 158 26.86 -28.99 27.56
N ARG A 159 26.07 -29.60 28.45
CA ARG A 159 26.57 -30.57 29.45
C ARG A 159 26.90 -31.93 28.83
N GLY A 160 26.22 -32.31 27.75
CA GLY A 160 26.42 -33.57 27.03
C GLY A 160 27.33 -33.53 25.78
N ALA A 161 27.91 -32.38 25.44
CA ALA A 161 28.77 -32.20 24.26
C ALA A 161 29.73 -31.00 24.43
N ASP A 162 30.99 -31.14 23.98
CA ASP A 162 32.02 -30.08 23.99
C ASP A 162 31.57 -28.81 23.23
N HIS A 163 30.79 -29.00 22.15
CA HIS A 163 30.26 -27.91 21.32
C HIS A 163 28.87 -28.24 20.81
N VAL A 164 27.98 -27.24 20.82
CA VAL A 164 26.66 -27.31 20.17
C VAL A 164 26.56 -26.20 19.13
N GLU A 165 26.46 -26.59 17.87
CA GLU A 165 26.18 -25.68 16.77
C GLU A 165 24.67 -25.50 16.56
N TRP A 166 24.26 -24.28 16.24
CA TRP A 166 22.84 -23.90 16.18
C TRP A 166 22.46 -23.30 14.83
N LEU A 167 21.59 -24.03 14.11
CA LEU A 167 20.92 -23.53 12.91
C LEU A 167 19.46 -23.24 13.23
N PHE A 168 18.96 -22.10 12.76
CA PHE A 168 17.60 -21.63 13.04
C PHE A 168 16.79 -21.57 11.74
N GLY A 169 15.59 -22.16 11.75
CA GLY A 169 14.65 -22.09 10.63
C GLY A 169 14.19 -20.66 10.30
N PRO A 170 13.56 -20.43 9.13
CA PRO A 170 13.32 -19.08 8.60
C PRO A 170 12.39 -18.23 9.47
N ASP A 171 11.46 -18.85 10.20
CA ASP A 171 10.54 -18.14 11.11
C ASP A 171 11.06 -18.04 12.56
N ASN A 172 12.26 -18.53 12.84
CA ASN A 172 12.69 -18.75 14.21
C ASN A 172 13.36 -17.50 14.82
N MET A 173 12.76 -16.96 15.89
CA MET A 173 13.22 -15.73 16.56
C MET A 173 14.44 -15.93 17.49
N LEU A 174 14.81 -17.17 17.80
CA LEU A 174 15.96 -17.50 18.65
C LEU A 174 17.30 -17.08 18.01
N ALA A 175 17.34 -16.94 16.68
CA ALA A 175 18.52 -16.43 15.98
C ALA A 175 18.89 -15.00 16.36
N TYR A 176 17.94 -14.16 16.76
CA TYR A 176 18.24 -12.77 17.13
C TYR A 176 19.02 -12.72 18.46
N ASP A 177 18.67 -13.52 19.46
CA ASP A 177 19.47 -13.72 20.68
C ASP A 177 20.84 -14.33 20.38
N ARG A 178 20.93 -15.25 19.43
CA ARG A 178 22.22 -15.80 19.00
C ARG A 178 23.09 -14.71 18.36
N VAL A 179 22.55 -13.82 17.54
CA VAL A 179 23.27 -12.63 17.03
C VAL A 179 23.71 -11.71 18.15
N GLU A 180 22.83 -11.37 19.11
CA GLU A 180 23.19 -10.46 20.21
C GLU A 180 24.22 -11.07 21.18
N SER A 181 24.21 -12.39 21.39
CA SER A 181 25.09 -13.08 22.35
C SER A 181 26.39 -13.65 21.74
N HIS A 182 26.41 -13.95 20.44
CA HIS A 182 27.56 -14.58 19.75
C HIS A 182 28.05 -13.77 18.53
N GLY A 183 27.45 -12.61 18.24
CA GLY A 183 27.82 -11.74 17.11
C GLY A 183 27.34 -12.21 15.74
N TYR A 184 26.77 -13.42 15.63
CA TYR A 184 26.15 -13.96 14.42
C TYR A 184 25.16 -15.09 14.77
N ALA A 185 24.33 -15.50 13.81
CA ALA A 185 23.55 -16.73 13.91
C ALA A 185 23.48 -17.46 12.56
N ILE A 186 23.47 -18.79 12.58
CA ILE A 186 23.32 -19.58 11.36
C ILE A 186 21.82 -19.82 11.10
N ARG A 187 21.40 -19.49 9.89
CA ARG A 187 20.02 -19.64 9.39
C ARG A 187 19.97 -20.82 8.42
N VAL A 188 18.81 -21.45 8.31
CA VAL A 188 18.54 -22.45 7.28
C VAL A 188 17.14 -22.24 6.71
N GLU A 189 17.00 -22.42 5.40
CA GLU A 189 15.71 -22.42 4.71
C GLU A 189 15.68 -23.43 3.55
N CYS A 190 14.49 -23.74 3.07
CA CYS A 190 14.27 -24.58 1.90
C CYS A 190 13.59 -23.77 0.78
N ARG A 191 14.16 -23.80 -0.43
CA ARG A 191 13.59 -23.18 -1.64
C ARG A 191 13.11 -24.26 -2.62
N THR A 192 11.94 -24.09 -3.23
CA THR A 192 11.45 -25.02 -4.27
C THR A 192 12.19 -24.76 -5.59
N VAL A 193 12.96 -25.73 -6.07
CA VAL A 193 13.85 -25.59 -7.25
C VAL A 193 13.45 -26.60 -8.34
N GLY A 194 12.21 -26.49 -8.81
CA GLY A 194 11.56 -27.50 -9.64
C GLY A 194 11.02 -28.65 -8.76
N VAL A 195 11.34 -29.90 -9.09
CA VAL A 195 10.75 -31.09 -8.42
C VAL A 195 11.35 -31.45 -7.05
N THR A 196 12.07 -30.54 -6.40
CA THR A 196 12.68 -30.75 -5.09
C THR A 196 12.78 -29.47 -4.28
N ARG A 197 13.02 -29.61 -2.97
CA ARG A 197 13.40 -28.53 -2.06
C ARG A 197 14.92 -28.51 -1.96
N GLU A 198 15.53 -27.37 -2.26
CA GLU A 198 16.97 -27.12 -2.10
C GLU A 198 17.20 -26.39 -0.77
N VAL A 199 18.17 -26.85 0.02
CA VAL A 199 18.50 -26.28 1.32
C VAL A 199 19.54 -25.16 1.14
N ARG A 200 19.27 -24.00 1.75
CA ARG A 200 20.20 -22.86 1.80
C ARG A 200 20.57 -22.54 3.24
N ILE A 201 21.83 -22.19 3.46
CA ILE A 201 22.38 -21.79 4.74
C ILE A 201 22.60 -20.28 4.71
N GLY A 202 22.37 -19.59 5.82
CA GLY A 202 22.54 -18.14 5.90
C GLY A 202 23.33 -17.71 7.12
N THR A 203 24.11 -16.64 6.99
CA THR A 203 24.71 -15.95 8.16
C THR A 203 23.87 -14.72 8.48
N GLN A 204 23.17 -14.73 9.62
CA GLN A 204 22.56 -13.52 10.15
C GLN A 204 23.62 -12.72 10.94
N LEU A 205 23.73 -11.42 10.64
CA LEU A 205 24.67 -10.49 11.28
C LEU A 205 23.90 -9.38 12.04
N PRO A 206 24.58 -8.60 12.90
CA PRO A 206 23.98 -7.43 13.56
C PRO A 206 23.43 -6.45 12.52
N GLY A 207 22.23 -5.92 12.77
CA GLY A 207 21.46 -5.18 11.76
C GLY A 207 20.52 -6.05 10.90
N ASN A 208 20.39 -7.35 11.23
CA ASN A 208 19.40 -8.28 10.68
C ASN A 208 19.54 -8.62 9.18
N THR A 209 20.69 -8.30 8.58
CA THR A 209 21.06 -8.82 7.26
C THR A 209 21.33 -10.32 7.35
N VAL A 210 20.88 -11.08 6.34
CA VAL A 210 21.16 -12.52 6.21
C VAL A 210 21.84 -12.78 4.86
N GLU A 211 23.09 -13.20 4.90
CA GLU A 211 23.86 -13.58 3.70
C GLU A 211 23.66 -15.07 3.42
N TRP A 212 22.97 -15.39 2.31
CA TRP A 212 22.62 -16.77 1.94
C TRP A 212 23.66 -17.42 1.01
N THR A 213 24.01 -18.66 1.33
CA THR A 213 25.04 -19.53 0.74
C THR A 213 24.47 -20.95 0.54
N THR A 214 25.20 -21.87 -0.10
CA THR A 214 24.89 -23.30 -0.09
C THR A 214 25.67 -24.06 1.00
N LEU A 215 25.41 -25.36 1.17
CA LEU A 215 26.17 -26.21 2.09
C LEU A 215 27.58 -26.51 1.59
N GLU A 216 27.78 -26.61 0.27
CA GLU A 216 29.07 -26.91 -0.37
C GLU A 216 30.11 -25.79 -0.11
N GLU A 217 29.64 -24.55 0.02
CA GLU A 217 30.43 -23.37 0.40
C GLU A 217 30.71 -23.28 1.93
N CYS A 218 30.10 -24.15 2.74
CA CYS A 218 30.28 -24.21 4.19
C CYS A 218 31.26 -25.32 4.62
N VAL A 219 32.07 -25.04 5.64
CA VAL A 219 33.09 -25.97 6.18
C VAL A 219 32.78 -26.31 7.64
N LEU A 220 32.86 -27.59 8.01
CA LEU A 220 32.75 -28.00 9.41
C LEU A 220 34.11 -27.93 10.11
N THR A 221 34.21 -27.12 11.15
CA THR A 221 35.39 -27.04 12.02
C THR A 221 35.12 -27.66 13.40
N ARG A 222 36.15 -27.73 14.26
CA ARG A 222 35.97 -28.10 15.68
C ARG A 222 35.17 -27.06 16.47
N GLN A 223 35.16 -25.80 16.03
CA GLN A 223 34.48 -24.67 16.68
C GLN A 223 33.05 -24.45 16.19
N GLY A 224 32.59 -25.22 15.20
CA GLY A 224 31.31 -24.96 14.53
C GLY A 224 31.37 -24.96 13.01
N ILE A 225 30.27 -24.53 12.39
CA ILE A 225 30.16 -24.36 10.93
C ILE A 225 30.68 -22.98 10.54
N VAL A 226 31.61 -22.93 9.58
CA VAL A 226 32.10 -21.69 8.98
C VAL A 226 31.45 -21.51 7.60
N THR A 227 30.69 -20.43 7.45
CA THR A 227 30.11 -19.96 6.17
C THR A 227 31.07 -18.98 5.48
N PRO A 228 30.82 -18.57 4.22
CA PRO A 228 31.62 -17.53 3.55
C PRO A 228 31.67 -16.18 4.28
N SER A 229 30.67 -15.84 5.09
CA SER A 229 30.62 -14.60 5.89
C SER A 229 31.46 -14.66 7.18
N LEU A 230 31.95 -15.84 7.56
CA LEU A 230 32.60 -16.11 8.83
C LEU A 230 34.09 -16.46 8.65
N VAL A 231 34.84 -16.41 9.75
CA VAL A 231 36.25 -16.85 9.84
C VAL A 231 36.45 -17.57 11.17
N SER A 232 37.05 -18.76 11.15
CA SER A 232 37.54 -19.43 12.36
C SER A 232 38.88 -18.85 12.78
N THR A 233 39.01 -18.50 14.06
CA THR A 233 40.20 -17.91 14.69
C THR A 233 40.55 -18.70 15.95
N PRO A 234 41.76 -18.56 16.54
CA PRO A 234 42.10 -19.23 17.80
C PRO A 234 41.09 -18.97 18.94
N GLN A 235 40.46 -17.80 18.95
CA GLN A 235 39.47 -17.38 19.95
C GLN A 235 38.04 -17.89 19.68
N GLY A 236 37.74 -18.35 18.45
CA GLY A 236 36.39 -18.77 18.04
C GLY A 236 36.07 -18.41 16.59
N ILE A 237 34.83 -18.66 16.16
CA ILE A 237 34.32 -18.22 14.87
C ILE A 237 33.78 -16.78 15.02
N VAL A 238 34.17 -15.89 14.09
CA VAL A 238 33.77 -14.46 14.10
C VAL A 238 33.33 -13.98 12.71
N PRO A 239 32.51 -12.90 12.61
CA PRO A 239 32.20 -12.25 11.35
C PRO A 239 33.41 -11.70 10.62
N ARG A 240 33.42 -11.84 9.29
CA ARG A 240 34.50 -11.39 8.41
C ARG A 240 34.49 -9.86 8.28
N GLY A 241 35.26 -9.20 9.13
CA GLY A 241 35.42 -7.74 9.18
C GLY A 241 35.60 -7.17 10.59
N SER A 242 35.17 -7.91 11.62
CA SER A 242 35.22 -7.45 13.03
C SER A 242 36.65 -7.26 13.58
N THR A 243 37.67 -7.82 12.92
CA THR A 243 39.07 -7.80 13.38
C THR A 243 39.73 -6.42 13.40
N GLY A 244 39.13 -5.39 12.77
CA GLY A 244 39.65 -4.02 12.77
C GLY A 244 39.04 -3.07 13.82
N ALA A 245 37.90 -3.42 14.43
CA ALA A 245 37.06 -2.45 15.15
C ALA A 245 37.30 -2.37 16.68
N ILE A 246 37.99 -3.34 17.27
CA ILE A 246 38.03 -3.55 18.72
C ILE A 246 38.92 -2.50 19.46
N ALA A 247 39.77 -1.78 18.73
CA ALA A 247 40.80 -0.92 19.31
C ALA A 247 40.39 0.55 19.62
N SER A 248 39.18 1.00 19.25
CA SER A 248 38.83 2.44 19.28
C SER A 248 37.40 2.76 19.75
N ALA A 249 36.80 1.91 20.58
CA ALA A 249 35.43 2.08 21.10
C ALA A 249 35.36 2.28 22.64
N ALA A 250 36.50 2.59 23.29
CA ALA A 250 36.54 2.87 24.72
C ALA A 250 36.20 4.35 25.01
N SER A 251 35.13 4.57 25.78
CA SER A 251 34.81 5.83 26.48
C SER A 251 34.43 7.07 25.64
N VAL A 252 33.31 7.02 24.92
CA VAL A 252 32.20 8.02 25.04
C VAL A 252 30.89 7.29 24.74
N THR A 253 29.88 7.43 25.61
CA THR A 253 28.51 6.95 25.31
C THR A 253 27.78 7.97 24.44
N PRO A 254 27.35 7.64 23.21
CA PRO A 254 26.55 8.55 22.40
C PRO A 254 25.11 8.68 22.94
N PRO A 255 24.47 9.85 22.84
CA PRO A 255 23.06 10.01 23.23
C PRO A 255 22.14 9.23 22.28
N ILE A 256 21.11 8.60 22.82
CA ILE A 256 20.16 7.78 22.07
C ILE A 256 19.26 8.69 21.20
N ALA A 257 19.23 8.43 19.90
CA ALA A 257 18.44 9.18 18.93
C ALA A 257 17.50 8.24 18.15
N PHE A 258 16.21 8.27 18.49
CA PHE A 258 15.16 7.52 17.81
C PHE A 258 14.84 8.16 16.46
N ARG A 259 14.54 7.37 15.42
CA ARG A 259 14.06 7.89 14.12
C ARG A 259 12.54 7.76 14.06
N LEU A 260 11.87 8.87 13.78
CA LEU A 260 10.42 8.93 13.58
C LEU A 260 10.11 8.93 12.07
N ALA A 261 8.94 8.43 11.70
CA ALA A 261 8.47 8.49 10.32
C ALA A 261 7.98 9.90 9.95
N ASP A 262 8.04 10.23 8.66
CA ASP A 262 7.63 11.56 8.17
C ASP A 262 6.11 11.78 8.35
N ASP A 263 5.70 13.04 8.59
CA ASP A 263 4.33 13.47 8.87
C ASP A 263 3.68 12.87 10.16
N THR A 264 4.35 12.04 10.96
CA THR A 264 3.75 11.43 12.17
C THR A 264 3.76 12.31 13.42
N VAL A 265 4.43 13.47 13.39
CA VAL A 265 4.45 14.46 14.48
C VAL A 265 4.05 15.83 13.94
N ALA A 266 2.96 16.37 14.46
CA ALA A 266 2.56 17.75 14.28
C ALA A 266 3.08 18.64 15.42
N PHE A 267 3.16 19.96 15.17
CA PHE A 267 3.54 20.95 16.17
C PHE A 267 2.89 22.33 15.93
N THR A 268 2.78 23.12 17.00
CA THR A 268 2.34 24.52 16.99
C THR A 268 3.05 25.32 18.10
N GLY A 269 2.77 26.63 18.21
CA GLY A 269 3.31 27.46 19.29
C GLY A 269 4.83 27.66 19.29
N ALA A 270 5.50 27.41 18.15
CA ALA A 270 6.96 27.38 18.03
C ALA A 270 7.62 28.76 18.27
N MET A 271 8.18 28.92 19.47
CA MET A 271 8.89 30.12 19.93
C MET A 271 10.39 29.99 19.63
N ALA A 272 10.95 30.87 18.80
CA ALA A 272 12.36 30.84 18.45
C ALA A 272 13.27 31.19 19.65
N ARG A 273 14.30 30.37 19.88
CA ARG A 273 15.31 30.55 20.95
C ARG A 273 16.59 31.15 20.37
N THR A 274 16.69 32.48 20.40
CA THR A 274 17.88 33.23 19.94
C THR A 274 19.03 33.22 20.94
N ASP A 275 18.77 32.79 22.17
CA ASP A 275 19.71 32.65 23.29
C ASP A 275 20.51 31.34 23.27
N MET A 276 20.08 30.35 22.47
CA MET A 276 20.69 29.02 22.41
C MET A 276 21.27 28.69 21.04
N LYS A 277 22.45 28.05 21.03
CA LYS A 277 22.96 27.32 19.86
C LYS A 277 22.41 25.90 19.84
N SER A 278 22.35 25.29 18.66
CA SER A 278 21.85 23.93 18.45
C SER A 278 22.56 22.90 19.35
N PRO A 279 21.83 22.15 20.22
CA PRO A 279 22.46 21.21 21.17
C PRO A 279 23.20 20.04 20.51
N THR A 280 22.83 19.66 19.28
CA THR A 280 23.45 18.56 18.53
C THR A 280 24.67 18.98 17.71
N GLY A 281 25.10 20.25 17.80
CA GLY A 281 26.14 20.83 16.94
C GLY A 281 25.71 21.03 15.47
N THR A 282 24.52 20.57 15.08
CA THR A 282 24.00 20.70 13.71
C THR A 282 23.52 22.13 13.46
N PRO A 283 23.97 22.85 12.41
CA PRO A 283 23.65 24.27 12.21
C PRO A 283 22.18 24.49 11.79
N GLY A 284 21.33 24.77 12.77
CA GLY A 284 19.91 25.10 12.59
C GLY A 284 19.36 26.05 13.66
N SER A 285 18.20 26.63 13.36
CA SER A 285 17.40 27.45 14.28
C SER A 285 16.69 26.57 15.31
N VAL A 286 16.69 27.02 16.57
CA VAL A 286 16.09 26.32 17.70
C VAL A 286 14.73 26.93 18.03
N TYR A 287 13.72 26.10 18.26
CA TYR A 287 12.37 26.51 18.66
C TYR A 287 11.87 25.68 19.84
N ASP A 288 11.17 26.27 20.80
CA ASP A 288 10.39 25.55 21.81
C ASP A 288 8.90 25.56 21.41
N ALA A 289 8.27 24.40 21.32
CA ALA A 289 6.97 24.20 20.67
C ALA A 289 6.09 23.17 21.42
N ASP A 290 4.79 23.20 21.14
CA ASP A 290 3.85 22.16 21.53
C ASP A 290 3.75 21.14 20.39
N ILE A 291 4.05 19.88 20.67
CA ILE A 291 4.04 18.78 19.70
C ILE A 291 2.90 17.79 20.00
N GLN A 292 2.37 17.16 18.95
CA GLN A 292 1.46 16.03 19.07
C GLN A 292 1.90 14.94 18.08
N PRO A 293 2.40 13.80 18.56
CA PRO A 293 2.51 12.57 17.77
C PRO A 293 1.13 11.97 17.46
N LEU A 294 0.99 11.28 16.32
CA LEU A 294 -0.31 10.84 15.78
C LEU A 294 -1.01 9.80 16.68
N GLY A 295 -1.96 10.26 17.50
CA GLY A 295 -2.66 9.43 18.51
C GLY A 295 -2.05 9.47 19.92
N SER A 296 -1.19 10.45 20.20
CA SER A 296 -0.69 10.79 21.54
C SER A 296 -1.30 12.12 22.02
N ALA A 297 -1.24 12.35 23.33
CA ALA A 297 -1.50 13.66 23.92
C ALA A 297 -0.39 14.67 23.56
N VAL A 298 -0.70 15.97 23.71
CA VAL A 298 0.24 17.08 23.48
C VAL A 298 1.36 17.10 24.51
N ALA A 299 2.60 17.34 24.05
CA ALA A 299 3.78 17.50 24.88
C ALA A 299 4.61 18.74 24.47
N ARG A 300 5.34 19.34 25.41
CA ARG A 300 6.30 20.42 25.13
C ARG A 300 7.63 19.82 24.65
N ALA A 301 8.13 20.28 23.51
CA ALA A 301 9.41 19.82 22.96
C ALA A 301 10.19 20.95 22.28
N ARG A 302 11.51 20.77 22.20
CA ARG A 302 12.42 21.60 21.41
C ARG A 302 12.54 21.03 20.01
N ILE A 303 12.58 21.89 18.99
CA ILE A 303 12.69 21.52 17.58
C ILE A 303 13.88 22.28 16.98
N VAL A 304 14.78 21.57 16.30
CA VAL A 304 15.88 22.14 15.51
C VAL A 304 15.58 21.94 14.02
N LEU A 305 15.53 23.05 13.28
CA LEU A 305 15.31 23.06 11.84
C LEU A 305 16.48 23.77 11.14
N PRO A 306 16.92 23.32 9.94
CA PRO A 306 17.99 23.99 9.19
C PRO A 306 17.72 25.48 8.96
N HIS A 307 18.77 26.30 8.89
CA HIS A 307 18.64 27.75 8.62
C HIS A 307 17.94 28.09 7.29
N ALA A 308 17.89 27.16 6.34
CA ALA A 308 17.16 27.30 5.07
C ALA A 308 15.65 26.98 5.16
N SER A 309 15.15 26.57 6.33
CA SER A 309 13.72 26.32 6.56
C SER A 309 12.95 27.62 6.83
N THR A 310 11.72 27.70 6.34
CA THR A 310 10.83 28.83 6.62
C THR A 310 10.44 28.85 8.09
N THR A 311 10.71 29.96 8.78
CA THR A 311 10.35 30.16 10.20
C THR A 311 8.89 29.78 10.48
N PRO A 312 8.61 28.80 11.36
CA PRO A 312 7.24 28.42 11.71
C PRO A 312 6.50 29.58 12.39
N ASN A 313 5.23 29.76 12.04
CA ASN A 313 4.36 30.75 12.67
C ASN A 313 3.71 30.13 13.94
N PRO A 314 3.84 30.74 15.14
CA PRO A 314 3.31 30.17 16.38
C PRO A 314 1.80 29.87 16.36
N SER A 315 1.01 30.66 15.62
CA SER A 315 -0.45 30.52 15.53
C SER A 315 -0.90 29.58 14.40
N ARG A 316 -0.04 28.66 13.94
CA ARG A 316 -0.34 27.67 12.89
C ARG A 316 0.19 26.28 13.27
N VAL A 317 -0.42 25.25 12.70
CA VAL A 317 0.00 23.85 12.87
C VAL A 317 0.87 23.44 11.68
N TYR A 318 1.95 22.73 11.97
CA TYR A 318 2.92 22.18 11.02
C TYR A 318 3.15 20.70 11.32
N VAL A 319 3.67 19.93 10.36
CA VAL A 319 4.19 18.57 10.56
C VAL A 319 5.66 18.49 10.20
N LEU A 320 6.41 17.66 10.94
CA LEU A 320 7.84 17.41 10.73
C LEU A 320 8.06 16.40 9.60
N ARG A 321 9.08 16.64 8.77
CA ARG A 321 9.42 15.82 7.61
C ARG A 321 10.93 15.72 7.39
N GLU A 322 11.32 14.61 6.79
CA GLU A 322 12.65 14.23 6.35
C GLU A 322 13.68 14.16 7.49
N ARG A 323 14.17 12.95 7.77
CA ARG A 323 15.16 12.68 8.84
C ARG A 323 14.69 13.15 10.23
N VAL A 324 13.41 12.96 10.55
CA VAL A 324 12.88 13.30 11.87
C VAL A 324 13.55 12.41 12.93
N THR A 325 14.27 13.01 13.88
CA THR A 325 14.94 12.32 14.99
C THR A 325 14.47 12.86 16.33
N LEU A 326 14.14 11.99 17.28
CA LEU A 326 13.83 12.33 18.66
C LEU A 326 15.00 11.94 19.58
N THR A 327 15.45 12.89 20.40
CA THR A 327 16.49 12.73 21.42
C THR A 327 15.96 13.25 22.76
N PRO A 328 16.25 12.60 23.90
CA PRO A 328 15.93 13.15 25.22
C PRO A 328 16.86 14.34 25.54
N VAL A 329 16.41 15.23 26.42
CA VAL A 329 17.20 16.33 26.98
C VAL A 329 17.15 16.25 28.49
N ASP A 330 18.30 16.32 29.15
CA ASP A 330 18.39 16.40 30.62
C ASP A 330 17.73 17.69 31.13
N ALA A 331 16.48 17.58 31.57
CA ALA A 331 15.66 18.70 32.01
C ALA A 331 16.07 19.14 33.42
N THR A 332 17.05 20.05 33.51
CA THR A 332 17.54 20.61 34.78
C THR A 332 16.56 21.58 35.45
N THR A 333 15.49 22.00 34.76
CA THR A 333 14.40 22.82 35.33
C THR A 333 13.03 22.42 34.78
N THR A 334 11.98 22.69 35.55
CA THR A 334 10.57 22.39 35.21
C THR A 334 10.03 23.10 33.95
N ASP A 335 10.73 24.11 33.44
CA ASP A 335 10.36 24.87 32.24
C ASP A 335 11.21 24.49 31.00
N THR A 336 12.17 23.56 31.15
CA THR A 336 12.91 23.02 30.01
C THR A 336 12.15 21.86 29.32
N PRO A 337 11.99 21.89 27.99
CA PRO A 337 11.40 20.76 27.26
C PRO A 337 12.33 19.55 27.32
N ALA A 338 11.83 18.44 27.87
CA ALA A 338 12.56 17.16 28.04
C ALA A 338 12.90 16.43 26.72
N TRP A 339 12.48 16.97 25.58
CA TRP A 339 12.57 16.36 24.27
C TRP A 339 13.17 17.31 23.26
N LEU A 340 14.09 16.81 22.42
CA LEU A 340 14.70 17.51 21.32
C LEU A 340 14.45 16.73 20.03
N LEU A 341 13.70 17.35 19.11
CA LEU A 341 13.46 16.85 17.77
C LEU A 341 14.37 17.60 16.79
N THR A 342 14.92 16.87 15.81
CA THR A 342 15.51 17.48 14.61
C THR A 342 14.76 16.99 13.39
N ALA A 343 14.60 17.85 12.38
CA ALA A 343 13.96 17.50 11.10
C ALA A 343 14.53 18.38 9.99
N ALA A 344 14.65 17.87 8.77
CA ALA A 344 15.17 18.63 7.64
C ALA A 344 14.12 19.61 7.05
N GLN A 345 12.83 19.27 7.13
CA GLN A 345 11.73 20.08 6.58
C GLN A 345 10.50 20.12 7.51
N THR A 346 9.61 21.09 7.24
CA THR A 346 8.29 21.18 7.89
C THR A 346 7.23 21.54 6.85
N ARG A 347 6.04 20.93 6.93
CA ARG A 347 4.89 21.28 6.09
C ARG A 347 3.81 21.96 6.94
N ARG A 348 3.35 23.15 6.55
CA ARG A 348 2.20 23.80 7.18
C ARG A 348 0.92 23.03 6.82
N LEU A 349 0.09 22.72 7.82
CA LEU A 349 -1.24 22.15 7.61
C LEU A 349 -2.27 23.23 7.26
N ASP A 350 -3.30 22.88 6.50
CA ASP A 350 -4.52 23.70 6.42
C ASP A 350 -5.45 23.48 7.64
N ALA A 351 -6.55 24.25 7.73
CA ALA A 351 -7.46 24.18 8.88
C ALA A 351 -8.29 22.88 8.96
N ARG A 352 -8.40 22.12 7.87
CA ARG A 352 -9.09 20.83 7.79
C ARG A 352 -8.11 19.68 8.09
N GLU A 353 -6.86 19.78 7.64
CA GLU A 353 -5.78 18.87 8.04
C GLU A 353 -5.48 18.99 9.53
N ALA A 354 -5.36 20.24 10.04
CA ALA A 354 -5.11 20.50 11.46
C ALA A 354 -6.24 19.99 12.38
N ALA A 355 -7.46 19.81 11.88
CA ALA A 355 -8.57 19.24 12.65
C ALA A 355 -8.36 17.76 13.03
N ALA A 356 -7.45 17.05 12.37
CA ALA A 356 -7.02 15.70 12.78
C ALA A 356 -6.05 15.72 13.99
N TRP A 357 -5.53 16.89 14.37
CA TRP A 357 -4.60 17.12 15.48
C TRP A 357 -5.27 18.01 16.53
N SER A 358 -6.47 17.62 16.93
CA SER A 358 -7.46 18.45 17.65
C SER A 358 -7.05 18.91 19.04
N GLU A 359 -5.97 18.34 19.61
CA GLU A 359 -5.42 18.78 20.89
C GLU A 359 -4.37 19.89 20.74
N LEU A 360 -3.72 20.02 19.58
CA LEU A 360 -2.82 21.15 19.29
C LEU A 360 -3.61 22.45 19.19
N ARG A 361 -3.71 23.17 20.31
CA ARG A 361 -4.26 24.51 20.40
C ARG A 361 -3.14 25.51 20.09
N PRO A 362 -3.13 26.20 18.93
CA PRO A 362 -2.16 27.26 18.69
C PRO A 362 -2.37 28.36 19.73
N PRO A 363 -1.32 28.88 20.38
CA PRO A 363 -1.48 29.92 21.39
C PRO A 363 -2.22 31.12 20.80
N GLN A 364 -3.36 31.47 21.41
CA GLN A 364 -4.03 32.73 21.13
C GLN A 364 -3.05 33.87 21.46
N PRO A 365 -2.90 34.89 20.60
CA PRO A 365 -2.02 36.01 20.89
C PRO A 365 -2.49 36.69 22.17
N ALA A 366 -1.58 36.81 23.14
CA ALA A 366 -1.88 37.44 24.42
C ALA A 366 -2.38 38.87 24.21
N PRO A 367 -3.41 39.33 24.93
CA PRO A 367 -3.86 40.72 24.84
C PRO A 367 -2.71 41.64 25.27
N ALA A 368 -2.45 42.68 24.46
CA ALA A 368 -1.44 43.68 24.77
C ALA A 368 -1.72 44.33 26.14
N PRO A 369 -0.69 44.67 26.94
CA PRO A 369 -0.88 45.19 28.29
C PRO A 369 -1.73 46.46 28.29
N ALA A 370 -2.75 46.47 29.13
CA ALA A 370 -3.80 47.48 29.11
C ALA A 370 -3.26 48.88 29.40
N LYS A 371 -3.42 49.81 28.44
CA LYS A 371 -3.52 51.23 28.78
C LYS A 371 -4.92 51.51 29.31
N LEU A 372 -4.98 52.41 30.28
CA LEU A 372 -6.12 52.69 31.15
C LEU A 372 -7.43 52.95 30.38
N LEU A 373 -8.51 52.31 30.84
CA LEU A 373 -9.91 52.69 30.59
C LEU A 373 -10.16 54.10 31.15
N PRO A 374 -11.09 54.92 30.59
CA PRO A 374 -12.50 54.59 30.37
C PRO A 374 -12.93 54.72 28.88
N VAL A 375 -14.12 54.28 28.42
CA VAL A 375 -15.44 54.08 29.07
C VAL A 375 -16.07 52.78 28.58
N GLU A 376 -16.85 52.09 29.42
CA GLU A 376 -17.76 51.01 29.04
C GLU A 376 -19.10 51.61 28.56
N PRO A 377 -19.51 51.40 27.30
CA PRO A 377 -20.53 50.37 27.04
C PRO A 377 -20.47 49.74 25.62
N PRO A 378 -21.36 48.78 25.29
CA PRO A 378 -22.13 47.90 26.18
C PRO A 378 -21.59 46.46 26.13
N THR A 379 -22.12 45.58 26.98
CA THR A 379 -21.96 44.13 26.86
C THR A 379 -22.32 43.68 25.44
N ALA A 380 -21.43 42.92 24.77
CA ALA A 380 -21.75 42.33 23.48
C ALA A 380 -23.03 41.49 23.62
N PRO A 381 -24.11 41.77 22.84
CA PRO A 381 -25.38 41.13 23.09
C PRO A 381 -25.31 39.62 22.79
N PRO A 382 -26.20 38.80 23.36
CA PRO A 382 -26.14 37.35 23.20
C PRO A 382 -26.34 36.96 21.73
N GLY A 383 -25.35 36.24 21.17
CA GLY A 383 -25.36 35.73 19.80
C GLY A 383 -26.71 35.11 19.41
N PRO A 384 -27.16 35.26 18.15
CA PRO A 384 -28.52 34.88 17.76
C PRO A 384 -28.77 33.41 18.09
N ARG A 385 -29.91 33.13 18.74
CA ARG A 385 -30.33 31.79 19.20
C ARG A 385 -30.75 30.84 18.05
N LEU A 386 -30.34 31.15 16.82
CA LEU A 386 -30.72 30.47 15.57
C LEU A 386 -29.44 30.15 14.79
N ASP A 387 -29.41 29.02 14.10
CA ASP A 387 -28.27 28.61 13.27
C ASP A 387 -28.11 29.52 12.04
N ASP A 388 -26.88 29.63 11.53
CA ASP A 388 -26.57 30.40 10.32
C ASP A 388 -27.45 29.97 9.12
N ARG A 389 -27.86 28.69 9.05
CA ARG A 389 -28.78 28.19 8.03
C ARG A 389 -30.21 28.70 8.20
N GLU A 390 -30.71 28.78 9.43
CA GLU A 390 -32.05 29.28 9.75
C GLU A 390 -32.14 30.79 9.45
N ILE A 391 -31.08 31.53 9.81
CA ILE A 391 -30.93 32.95 9.50
C ILE A 391 -30.91 33.19 7.98
N VAL A 392 -30.12 32.41 7.22
CA VAL A 392 -30.09 32.50 5.75
C VAL A 392 -31.45 32.15 5.12
N ALA A 393 -32.16 31.15 5.64
CA ALA A 393 -33.51 30.80 5.16
C ALA A 393 -34.52 31.94 5.41
N SER A 394 -34.53 32.51 6.61
CA SER A 394 -35.42 33.63 6.96
C SER A 394 -35.09 34.91 6.18
N PHE A 395 -33.80 35.17 5.93
CA PHE A 395 -33.37 36.26 5.04
C PHE A 395 -33.86 36.06 3.61
N ARG A 396 -33.76 34.83 3.07
CA ARG A 396 -34.29 34.51 1.72
C ARG A 396 -35.78 34.79 1.63
N GLU A 397 -36.57 34.22 2.53
CA GLU A 397 -38.03 34.37 2.56
C GLU A 397 -38.44 35.86 2.71
N THR A 398 -37.69 36.62 3.51
CA THR A 398 -37.92 38.06 3.69
C THR A 398 -37.58 38.85 2.42
N LEU A 399 -36.45 38.57 1.77
CA LEU A 399 -36.01 39.27 0.55
C LEU A 399 -36.88 38.92 -0.65
N GLU A 400 -37.29 37.66 -0.84
CA GLU A 400 -38.27 37.31 -1.88
C GLU A 400 -39.63 37.98 -1.65
N ARG A 401 -40.10 38.10 -0.40
CA ARG A 401 -41.32 38.84 -0.06
C ARG A 401 -41.18 40.33 -0.39
N THR A 402 -40.00 40.92 -0.14
CA THR A 402 -39.67 42.29 -0.55
C THR A 402 -39.57 42.42 -2.08
N ALA A 403 -39.08 41.41 -2.80
CA ALA A 403 -39.03 41.35 -4.27
C ALA A 403 -40.43 41.35 -4.90
N ARG A 404 -41.33 40.50 -4.38
CA ARG A 404 -42.75 40.42 -4.80
C ARG A 404 -43.50 41.75 -4.63
N ALA A 405 -43.08 42.57 -3.66
CA ALA A 405 -43.59 43.92 -3.42
C ALA A 405 -42.75 45.04 -4.09
N GLN A 406 -41.77 44.69 -4.93
CA GLN A 406 -40.81 45.59 -5.61
C GLN A 406 -40.13 46.64 -4.69
N GLY A 407 -39.96 46.29 -3.41
CA GLY A 407 -39.39 47.15 -2.38
C GLY A 407 -37.88 46.99 -2.17
N ARG A 408 -37.30 47.91 -1.39
CA ARG A 408 -35.91 47.82 -0.88
C ARG A 408 -35.90 47.86 0.64
N ILE A 409 -35.01 47.08 1.26
CA ILE A 409 -34.99 46.87 2.73
C ILE A 409 -33.62 47.24 3.31
N THR A 410 -33.58 47.83 4.52
CA THR A 410 -32.31 48.07 5.22
C THR A 410 -31.87 46.81 5.98
N TRP A 411 -30.60 46.73 6.37
CA TRP A 411 -30.11 45.57 7.14
C TRP A 411 -30.81 45.41 8.50
N ALA A 412 -31.06 46.53 9.20
CA ALA A 412 -31.79 46.52 10.46
C ALA A 412 -33.20 45.92 10.31
N GLN A 413 -33.89 46.26 9.21
CA GLN A 413 -35.20 45.71 8.87
C GLN A 413 -35.15 44.22 8.48
N LEU A 414 -34.08 43.77 7.81
CA LEU A 414 -33.90 42.36 7.44
C LEU A 414 -33.64 41.48 8.67
N ALA A 415 -32.69 41.90 9.53
CA ALA A 415 -32.38 41.20 10.78
C ALA A 415 -33.61 41.16 11.72
N GLY A 416 -34.28 42.30 11.92
CA GLY A 416 -35.47 42.39 12.77
C GLY A 416 -36.62 41.50 12.30
N LYS A 417 -36.84 41.36 10.98
CA LYS A 417 -37.85 40.42 10.43
C LYS A 417 -37.48 38.95 10.64
N ALA A 418 -36.19 38.61 10.68
CA ALA A 418 -35.71 37.30 11.10
C ALA A 418 -35.68 37.10 12.63
N LYS A 419 -36.27 38.03 13.41
CA LYS A 419 -36.26 38.07 14.89
C LYS A 419 -34.86 38.13 15.52
N ALA A 420 -33.85 38.55 14.75
CA ALA A 420 -32.48 38.71 15.22
C ALA A 420 -32.15 40.20 15.42
N ASN A 421 -31.40 40.54 16.48
CA ASN A 421 -30.95 41.91 16.71
C ASN A 421 -29.84 42.26 15.68
N PRO A 422 -29.98 43.32 14.85
CA PRO A 422 -28.98 43.68 13.85
C PRO A 422 -27.58 43.96 14.42
N GLU A 423 -27.49 44.46 15.66
CA GLU A 423 -26.22 44.79 16.34
C GLU A 423 -25.39 43.56 16.73
N LEU A 424 -25.95 42.35 16.64
CA LEU A 424 -25.22 41.10 16.86
C LEU A 424 -24.27 40.73 15.72
N PHE A 425 -24.53 41.23 14.51
CA PHE A 425 -23.89 40.72 13.31
C PHE A 425 -22.66 41.54 12.95
N THR A 426 -21.49 41.01 13.31
CA THR A 426 -20.20 41.58 12.87
C THR A 426 -20.15 41.72 11.34
N SER A 427 -19.39 42.69 10.83
CA SER A 427 -19.33 42.97 9.39
C SER A 427 -18.87 41.76 8.55
N GLU A 428 -18.04 40.89 9.12
CA GLU A 428 -17.67 39.62 8.48
C GLU A 428 -18.83 38.61 8.48
N HIS A 429 -19.51 38.42 9.61
CA HIS A 429 -20.62 37.47 9.74
C HIS A 429 -21.78 37.85 8.81
N ARG A 430 -22.15 39.14 8.79
CA ARG A 430 -23.08 39.75 7.82
C ARG A 430 -22.69 39.44 6.37
N ARG A 431 -21.43 39.62 6.00
CA ARG A 431 -20.92 39.29 4.66
C ARG A 431 -21.02 37.78 4.36
N ARG A 432 -20.68 36.92 5.33
CA ARG A 432 -20.71 35.46 5.21
C ARG A 432 -22.15 34.94 4.97
N LEU A 433 -23.11 35.45 5.73
CA LEU A 433 -24.54 35.13 5.59
C LEU A 433 -25.09 35.56 4.21
N LEU A 434 -24.72 36.76 3.73
CA LEU A 434 -25.18 37.24 2.41
C LEU A 434 -24.52 36.50 1.23
N ILE A 435 -23.28 36.04 1.36
CA ILE A 435 -22.68 35.12 0.37
C ILE A 435 -23.41 33.77 0.39
N ALA A 436 -23.67 33.19 1.57
CA ALA A 436 -24.41 31.93 1.70
C ALA A 436 -25.87 32.02 1.21
N LEU A 437 -26.49 33.20 1.30
CA LEU A 437 -27.82 33.50 0.75
C LEU A 437 -27.84 33.40 -0.78
N ASP A 438 -26.90 34.06 -1.47
CA ASP A 438 -26.94 34.18 -2.93
C ASP A 438 -26.19 33.05 -3.65
N PHE A 439 -25.41 32.23 -2.92
CA PHE A 439 -24.76 31.04 -3.47
C PHE A 439 -25.78 29.91 -3.82
N PRO A 440 -25.49 29.07 -4.84
CA PRO A 440 -24.54 29.32 -5.93
C PRO A 440 -25.06 30.42 -6.87
N ARG A 441 -24.11 31.15 -7.46
CA ARG A 441 -24.37 32.10 -8.55
C ARG A 441 -24.69 31.32 -9.83
N ALA A 442 -25.87 31.55 -10.41
CA ALA A 442 -26.31 31.00 -11.69
C ALA A 442 -26.98 32.10 -12.52
N GLU A 443 -26.97 32.03 -13.85
CA GLU A 443 -27.39 33.17 -14.70
C GLU A 443 -28.90 33.42 -14.71
N ASP A 444 -29.68 32.40 -14.38
CA ASP A 444 -31.14 32.36 -14.20
C ASP A 444 -31.61 32.82 -12.82
N LYS A 445 -30.70 32.88 -11.83
CA LYS A 445 -31.02 33.16 -10.43
C LYS A 445 -30.41 34.49 -9.98
N PRO A 446 -31.23 35.53 -9.72
CA PRO A 446 -30.73 36.86 -9.39
C PRO A 446 -30.23 36.98 -7.95
N VAL A 447 -29.33 37.93 -7.71
CA VAL A 447 -28.75 38.22 -6.40
C VAL A 447 -29.78 38.91 -5.49
N LEU A 448 -30.31 38.21 -4.47
CA LEU A 448 -31.32 38.73 -3.55
C LEU A 448 -30.76 39.83 -2.63
N SER A 449 -29.46 39.78 -2.29
CA SER A 449 -28.82 40.87 -1.54
C SER A 449 -28.75 42.20 -2.31
N SER A 450 -29.09 42.22 -3.61
CA SER A 450 -29.25 43.47 -4.37
C SER A 450 -30.37 44.39 -3.86
N LEU A 451 -31.38 43.81 -3.19
CA LEU A 451 -32.51 44.57 -2.61
C LEU A 451 -32.14 45.34 -1.33
N LEU A 452 -30.95 45.08 -0.77
CA LEU A 452 -30.45 45.84 0.37
C LEU A 452 -30.13 47.28 -0.04
N ARG A 453 -30.42 48.22 0.86
CA ARG A 453 -29.99 49.62 0.75
C ARG A 453 -29.19 50.05 1.97
N SER A 454 -28.30 51.02 1.76
CA SER A 454 -27.83 51.88 2.86
C SER A 454 -29.00 52.68 3.41
N ASP A 455 -28.87 53.21 4.62
CA ASP A 455 -29.91 54.05 5.21
C ASP A 455 -30.07 55.38 4.44
N ASP A 456 -29.00 55.85 3.80
CA ASP A 456 -28.95 56.92 2.79
C ASP A 456 -29.68 56.59 1.47
N GLY A 457 -30.20 55.37 1.33
CA GLY A 457 -30.88 54.86 0.13
C GLY A 457 -29.96 54.27 -0.94
N ASP A 458 -28.65 54.47 -0.84
CA ASP A 458 -27.68 54.05 -1.87
C ASP A 458 -27.34 52.54 -1.81
N VAL A 459 -26.45 52.08 -2.70
CA VAL A 459 -25.95 50.68 -2.70
C VAL A 459 -25.01 50.44 -1.50
N PRO A 460 -25.23 49.41 -0.66
CA PRO A 460 -24.43 49.22 0.55
C PRO A 460 -22.94 48.96 0.26
N SER A 461 -22.04 49.57 1.03
CA SER A 461 -20.58 49.49 0.81
C SER A 461 -20.00 48.08 0.80
N PHE A 462 -20.55 47.16 1.60
CA PHE A 462 -20.13 45.75 1.64
C PHE A 462 -20.60 44.93 0.43
N PHE A 463 -21.51 45.44 -0.41
CA PHE A 463 -22.05 44.69 -1.56
C PHE A 463 -20.95 44.26 -2.55
N ALA A 464 -19.92 45.09 -2.76
CA ALA A 464 -18.75 44.72 -3.57
C ALA A 464 -18.00 43.49 -3.01
N ALA A 465 -17.93 43.35 -1.69
CA ALA A 465 -17.30 42.19 -1.03
C ALA A 465 -18.19 40.94 -1.05
N VAL A 466 -19.53 41.11 -1.10
CA VAL A 466 -20.47 40.00 -1.34
C VAL A 466 -20.35 39.51 -2.79
N LEU A 467 -20.33 40.42 -3.78
CA LEU A 467 -20.06 40.07 -5.18
C LEU A 467 -18.73 39.31 -5.34
N THR A 468 -17.65 39.78 -4.70
CA THR A 468 -16.34 39.09 -4.71
C THR A 468 -16.45 37.67 -4.14
N GLY A 469 -17.19 37.49 -3.03
CA GLY A 469 -17.43 36.17 -2.42
C GLY A 469 -18.34 35.25 -3.24
N LEU A 470 -19.15 35.80 -4.16
CA LEU A 470 -19.99 35.07 -5.11
C LEU A 470 -19.29 34.82 -6.46
N GLY A 471 -18.00 35.15 -6.59
CA GLY A 471 -17.18 34.85 -7.77
C GLY A 471 -17.11 35.94 -8.83
N TRP A 472 -17.61 37.16 -8.58
CA TRP A 472 -17.24 38.32 -9.40
C TRP A 472 -15.79 38.73 -9.11
N ALA A 473 -15.16 39.45 -10.05
CA ALA A 473 -13.79 39.91 -9.91
C ALA A 473 -13.59 40.81 -8.66
N PRO A 474 -12.47 40.68 -7.92
CA PRO A 474 -12.16 41.58 -6.82
C PRO A 474 -11.81 42.99 -7.33
N GLY A 475 -12.10 44.02 -6.53
CA GLY A 475 -11.68 45.40 -6.82
C GLY A 475 -12.53 46.16 -7.84
N LEU A 476 -13.76 45.71 -8.13
CA LEU A 476 -14.70 46.42 -9.03
C LEU A 476 -14.91 47.89 -8.61
N PRO A 477 -14.83 48.86 -9.54
CA PRO A 477 -15.04 50.27 -9.24
C PRO A 477 -16.51 50.57 -8.87
N GLY A 478 -16.73 51.59 -8.03
CA GLY A 478 -18.03 51.87 -7.41
C GLY A 478 -19.15 52.30 -8.37
N ASN A 479 -18.85 52.64 -9.63
CA ASN A 479 -19.86 52.78 -10.69
C ASN A 479 -20.34 51.41 -11.22
N GLN A 480 -19.42 50.47 -11.44
CA GLN A 480 -19.71 49.12 -11.91
C GLN A 480 -20.44 48.29 -10.83
N VAL A 481 -20.08 48.44 -9.55
CA VAL A 481 -20.81 47.82 -8.42
C VAL A 481 -22.27 48.32 -8.36
N ARG A 482 -22.51 49.62 -8.60
CA ARG A 482 -23.87 50.17 -8.68
C ARG A 482 -24.64 49.65 -9.89
N HIS A 483 -24.00 49.56 -11.05
CA HIS A 483 -24.62 49.00 -12.26
C HIS A 483 -25.00 47.52 -12.10
N ILE A 484 -24.16 46.71 -11.43
CA ILE A 484 -24.47 45.32 -11.10
C ILE A 484 -25.63 45.25 -10.09
N ASN A 485 -25.64 46.08 -9.04
CA ASN A 485 -26.76 46.13 -8.10
C ASN A 485 -28.09 46.46 -8.79
N GLU A 486 -28.10 47.46 -9.68
CA GLU A 486 -29.29 47.87 -10.42
C GLU A 486 -29.81 46.75 -11.35
N THR A 487 -28.91 46.08 -12.07
CA THR A 487 -29.25 44.99 -12.99
C THR A 487 -29.78 43.76 -12.25
N GLU A 488 -29.12 43.34 -11.17
CA GLU A 488 -29.56 42.20 -10.36
C GLU A 488 -30.84 42.49 -9.56
N ARG A 489 -31.03 43.74 -9.11
CA ARG A 489 -32.29 44.19 -8.49
C ARG A 489 -33.44 44.13 -9.50
N ARG A 490 -33.23 44.56 -10.74
CA ARG A 490 -34.25 44.46 -11.79
C ARG A 490 -34.60 43.00 -12.09
N ARG A 491 -33.59 42.13 -12.27
CA ARG A 491 -33.79 40.68 -12.44
C ARG A 491 -34.53 40.05 -11.25
N THR A 492 -34.29 40.53 -10.02
CA THR A 492 -35.04 40.11 -8.83
C THR A 492 -36.50 40.55 -8.89
N TYR A 493 -36.80 41.78 -9.33
CA TYR A 493 -38.19 42.22 -9.54
C TYR A 493 -38.88 41.55 -10.74
N GLU A 494 -38.13 41.15 -11.77
CA GLU A 494 -38.63 40.42 -12.94
C GLU A 494 -38.95 38.95 -12.61
N LEU A 495 -38.11 38.26 -11.82
CA LEU A 495 -38.34 36.87 -11.42
C LEU A 495 -39.46 36.71 -10.37
N PHE A 496 -39.60 37.67 -9.46
CA PHE A 496 -40.55 37.59 -8.34
C PHE A 496 -41.78 38.50 -8.50
N GLY A 497 -41.83 39.37 -9.51
CA GLY A 497 -42.97 40.24 -9.80
C GLY A 497 -43.98 39.59 -10.76
N ALA A 498 -45.27 39.65 -10.41
CA ALA A 498 -46.34 39.23 -11.30
C ALA A 498 -46.63 40.33 -12.33
N SER A 499 -46.43 40.04 -13.63
CA SER A 499 -46.64 41.00 -14.72
C SER A 499 -48.09 40.98 -15.25
N PRO A 500 -48.77 42.14 -15.40
CA PRO A 500 -50.11 42.22 -16.01
C PRO A 500 -50.10 42.41 -17.54
N VAL A 501 -50.93 41.63 -18.24
CA VAL A 501 -51.64 41.92 -19.51
C VAL A 501 -50.84 41.98 -20.85
N THR A 502 -50.80 40.82 -21.52
CA THR A 502 -51.37 40.51 -22.86
C THR A 502 -51.32 41.50 -24.06
N ALA A 503 -50.69 41.08 -25.18
CA ALA A 503 -51.07 41.43 -26.59
C ALA A 503 -50.47 40.44 -27.64
N PRO A 504 -51.03 40.29 -28.89
CA PRO A 504 -50.73 39.16 -29.81
C PRO A 504 -49.84 39.46 -31.08
N PRO A 505 -49.46 38.44 -31.90
CA PRO A 505 -48.38 38.51 -32.93
C PRO A 505 -48.80 38.35 -34.43
N ALA A 506 -47.82 38.43 -35.36
CA ALA A 506 -47.96 38.16 -36.81
C ALA A 506 -46.65 37.58 -37.47
N PRO A 507 -46.66 36.98 -38.70
CA PRO A 507 -45.66 35.97 -39.13
C PRO A 507 -44.91 36.20 -40.49
N PRO A 508 -43.97 35.31 -40.89
CA PRO A 508 -43.38 35.19 -42.25
C PRO A 508 -43.74 33.87 -43.00
N ALA A 509 -43.31 33.72 -44.28
CA ALA A 509 -43.67 32.58 -45.17
C ALA A 509 -42.50 32.03 -46.06
N SER A 510 -42.73 30.88 -46.73
CA SER A 510 -41.83 30.07 -47.62
C SER A 510 -42.26 30.17 -49.12
N PRO A 511 -41.71 29.47 -50.18
CA PRO A 511 -40.80 28.28 -50.35
C PRO A 511 -39.59 28.56 -51.30
N ALA A 512 -38.95 27.75 -52.19
CA ALA A 512 -39.09 26.38 -52.78
C ALA A 512 -37.73 25.87 -53.41
N ALA A 513 -37.61 24.59 -53.87
CA ALA A 513 -36.37 24.08 -54.55
C ALA A 513 -36.53 22.80 -55.45
N PRO A 514 -35.79 22.64 -56.59
CA PRO A 514 -35.80 21.44 -57.48
C PRO A 514 -34.42 20.69 -57.64
N ARG A 515 -34.23 19.90 -58.74
CA ARG A 515 -33.06 19.00 -59.09
C ARG A 515 -32.79 19.05 -60.65
N PRO A 516 -32.33 18.05 -61.48
CA PRO A 516 -31.80 16.65 -61.30
C PRO A 516 -30.74 16.03 -62.31
N GLN A 517 -29.75 15.25 -61.80
CA GLN A 517 -29.28 13.92 -62.35
C GLN A 517 -28.60 13.82 -63.78
N PRO A 518 -28.26 12.63 -64.41
CA PRO A 518 -27.95 11.22 -63.96
C PRO A 518 -26.75 10.44 -64.66
N VAL A 519 -26.17 9.42 -63.96
CA VAL A 519 -25.94 7.95 -64.29
C VAL A 519 -25.38 7.48 -65.69
N PRO A 520 -24.36 6.56 -65.82
CA PRO A 520 -24.55 5.07 -65.82
C PRO A 520 -23.40 4.12 -65.35
N GLN A 521 -23.73 2.81 -65.30
CA GLN A 521 -22.96 1.61 -64.87
C GLN A 521 -23.45 0.37 -65.71
N PRO A 522 -23.30 -0.96 -65.39
CA PRO A 522 -22.47 -1.72 -64.39
C PRO A 522 -21.80 -3.02 -64.96
N ARG A 523 -21.16 -3.87 -64.11
CA ARG A 523 -21.22 -5.37 -64.13
C ARG A 523 -20.55 -6.06 -62.91
N GLU A 524 -21.01 -7.28 -62.60
CA GLU A 524 -20.69 -8.18 -61.46
C GLU A 524 -20.61 -9.66 -62.00
N PRO A 525 -20.44 -10.79 -61.25
CA PRO A 525 -20.69 -11.07 -59.80
C PRO A 525 -19.69 -12.03 -59.07
N VAL A 526 -19.97 -12.40 -57.80
CA VAL A 526 -20.09 -13.81 -57.26
C VAL A 526 -19.89 -13.93 -55.71
N SER A 527 -21.03 -14.08 -55.00
CA SER A 527 -21.33 -14.96 -53.84
C SER A 527 -20.48 -15.07 -52.54
N ARG A 528 -21.04 -14.46 -51.46
CA ARG A 528 -21.32 -15.03 -50.10
C ARG A 528 -20.13 -15.36 -49.14
N PRO A 529 -20.35 -15.49 -47.80
CA PRO A 529 -21.61 -15.35 -47.05
C PRO A 529 -21.67 -14.20 -46.02
N ARG A 530 -22.91 -13.87 -45.65
CA ARG A 530 -23.36 -12.84 -44.70
C ARG A 530 -22.79 -13.02 -43.28
N ALA A 531 -21.84 -12.17 -42.88
CA ALA A 531 -21.60 -11.88 -41.46
C ALA A 531 -22.77 -11.06 -40.90
N VAL A 532 -23.14 -11.30 -39.64
CA VAL A 532 -24.15 -10.48 -38.95
C VAL A 532 -23.45 -9.24 -38.38
N ALA A 533 -23.48 -8.15 -39.14
CA ALA A 533 -23.12 -6.84 -38.60
C ALA A 533 -24.19 -6.43 -37.57
N SER A 534 -23.81 -6.40 -36.29
CA SER A 534 -24.64 -5.84 -35.23
C SER A 534 -24.90 -4.37 -35.53
N GLN A 535 -26.15 -4.04 -35.87
CA GLN A 535 -26.55 -2.65 -36.08
C GLN A 535 -26.41 -1.87 -34.76
N PRO A 536 -25.84 -0.65 -34.76
CA PRO A 536 -25.85 0.19 -33.56
C PRO A 536 -27.30 0.48 -33.16
N ALA A 537 -27.61 0.33 -31.87
CA ALA A 537 -28.95 0.56 -31.38
C ALA A 537 -29.34 2.05 -31.52
N PRO A 538 -30.61 2.38 -31.83
CA PRO A 538 -31.02 3.76 -32.00
C PRO A 538 -30.83 4.57 -30.71
N ALA A 539 -30.12 5.70 -30.80
CA ALA A 539 -29.68 6.52 -29.67
C ALA A 539 -30.80 7.31 -28.96
N THR A 540 -32.06 6.86 -29.06
CA THR A 540 -33.26 7.53 -28.56
C THR A 540 -33.76 7.02 -27.21
N GLY A 541 -33.21 5.91 -26.68
CA GLY A 541 -33.71 5.24 -25.47
C GLY A 541 -32.86 5.33 -24.20
N LEU A 542 -31.64 5.88 -24.24
CA LEU A 542 -30.71 5.85 -23.09
C LEU A 542 -30.70 7.15 -22.27
N PRO A 543 -30.61 7.09 -20.93
CA PRO A 543 -30.48 8.28 -20.09
C PRO A 543 -29.20 9.06 -20.40
N THR A 544 -29.32 10.37 -20.66
CA THR A 544 -28.22 11.27 -21.04
C THR A 544 -26.99 11.16 -20.14
N LEU A 545 -27.19 10.90 -18.84
CA LEU A 545 -26.12 10.75 -17.86
C LEU A 545 -25.17 9.57 -18.16
N GLN A 546 -25.68 8.45 -18.70
CA GLN A 546 -24.83 7.31 -19.04
C GLN A 546 -23.95 7.61 -20.25
N LEU A 547 -24.51 8.26 -21.29
CA LEU A 547 -23.76 8.70 -22.47
C LEU A 547 -22.64 9.70 -22.09
N VAL A 548 -22.94 10.65 -21.19
CA VAL A 548 -21.96 11.59 -20.64
C VAL A 548 -20.81 10.87 -19.92
N LEU A 549 -21.11 9.91 -19.04
CA LEU A 549 -20.09 9.18 -18.28
C LEU A 549 -19.21 8.29 -19.17
N ALA A 550 -19.81 7.61 -20.15
CA ALA A 550 -19.07 6.82 -21.13
C ALA A 550 -18.13 7.68 -21.99
N LEU A 551 -18.64 8.82 -22.50
CA LEU A 551 -17.88 9.76 -23.31
C LEU A 551 -16.74 10.40 -22.51
N ARG A 552 -16.99 10.77 -21.25
CA ARG A 552 -16.01 11.34 -20.31
C ARG A 552 -14.83 10.40 -20.05
N GLU A 553 -15.09 9.12 -19.74
CA GLU A 553 -13.99 8.17 -19.49
C GLU A 553 -13.28 7.74 -20.79
N HIS A 554 -13.96 7.69 -21.93
CA HIS A 554 -13.30 7.43 -23.21
C HIS A 554 -12.33 8.56 -23.60
N LEU A 555 -12.73 9.83 -23.45
CA LEU A 555 -11.86 10.98 -23.76
C LEU A 555 -10.67 11.07 -22.79
N LYS A 556 -10.86 10.76 -21.50
CA LYS A 556 -9.74 10.59 -20.55
C LYS A 556 -8.81 9.44 -20.92
N ALA A 557 -9.33 8.34 -21.46
CA ALA A 557 -8.50 7.22 -21.93
C ALA A 557 -7.70 7.58 -23.19
N ARG A 558 -8.31 8.31 -24.14
CA ARG A 558 -7.64 8.86 -25.33
C ARG A 558 -6.50 9.81 -24.94
N ALA A 559 -6.77 10.75 -24.02
CA ALA A 559 -5.77 11.70 -23.50
C ALA A 559 -4.56 11.02 -22.82
N ARG A 560 -4.80 9.97 -22.01
CA ARG A 560 -3.75 9.18 -21.36
C ARG A 560 -2.85 8.41 -22.35
N ASN A 561 -3.33 8.16 -23.56
CA ASN A 561 -2.67 7.32 -24.55
C ASN A 561 -1.97 8.13 -25.68
N GLY A 562 -1.98 9.47 -25.62
CA GLY A 562 -1.23 10.32 -26.56
C GLY A 562 -1.74 10.31 -28.00
N ALA A 563 -3.06 10.22 -28.19
CA ALA A 563 -3.71 10.26 -29.51
C ALA A 563 -4.59 11.53 -29.62
N ASP A 564 -4.07 12.51 -30.35
CA ASP A 564 -4.32 13.94 -30.04
C ASP A 564 -5.66 14.54 -30.47
N ASP A 565 -6.41 13.87 -31.36
CA ASP A 565 -7.77 14.26 -31.75
C ASP A 565 -8.63 13.01 -31.99
N ILE A 566 -9.96 13.10 -31.84
CA ILE A 566 -10.90 12.00 -32.10
C ILE A 566 -12.17 12.45 -32.82
N THR A 567 -12.57 11.71 -33.86
CA THR A 567 -13.80 11.98 -34.64
C THR A 567 -15.07 11.44 -33.98
N TRP A 568 -16.23 11.99 -34.33
CA TRP A 568 -17.53 11.43 -33.91
C TRP A 568 -17.75 9.99 -34.42
N ARG A 569 -17.22 9.65 -35.60
CA ARG A 569 -17.20 8.27 -36.12
C ARG A 569 -16.39 7.31 -35.26
N GLU A 570 -15.18 7.69 -34.86
CA GLU A 570 -14.37 6.89 -33.92
C GLU A 570 -15.06 6.76 -32.57
N LEU A 571 -15.60 7.84 -32.01
CA LEU A 571 -16.38 7.78 -30.78
C LEU A 571 -17.56 6.80 -30.90
N SER A 572 -18.24 6.79 -32.05
CA SER A 572 -19.37 5.90 -32.28
C SER A 572 -18.94 4.43 -32.39
N ALA A 573 -17.87 4.14 -33.13
CA ALA A 573 -17.30 2.81 -33.25
C ALA A 573 -16.74 2.27 -31.92
N ASN A 574 -16.09 3.13 -31.12
CA ASN A 574 -15.42 2.74 -29.88
C ASN A 574 -16.36 2.58 -28.68
N THR A 575 -17.55 3.19 -28.72
CA THR A 575 -18.55 3.10 -27.65
C THR A 575 -19.76 2.23 -28.01
N GLY A 576 -20.00 1.96 -29.30
CA GLY A 576 -21.17 1.25 -29.79
C GLY A 576 -22.44 2.10 -29.92
N PHE A 577 -22.37 3.42 -29.67
CA PHE A 577 -23.48 4.35 -29.80
C PHE A 577 -23.37 5.19 -31.07
N ASP A 578 -24.44 5.30 -31.86
CA ASP A 578 -24.44 6.19 -33.02
C ASP A 578 -24.57 7.66 -32.59
N PHE A 579 -23.43 8.32 -32.35
CA PHE A 579 -23.37 9.77 -32.15
C PHE A 579 -23.54 10.55 -33.47
N GLY A 580 -23.41 9.88 -34.62
CA GLY A 580 -23.69 10.43 -35.95
C GLY A 580 -25.16 10.79 -36.15
N ALA A 581 -26.07 10.05 -35.53
CA ALA A 581 -27.52 10.30 -35.54
C ALA A 581 -28.00 11.42 -34.58
N LEU A 582 -27.13 12.01 -33.76
CA LEU A 582 -27.51 13.10 -32.83
C LEU A 582 -27.50 14.48 -33.50
N SER A 583 -28.39 15.38 -33.04
CA SER A 583 -28.32 16.80 -33.39
C SER A 583 -27.12 17.48 -32.73
N ASP A 584 -26.61 18.55 -33.35
CA ASP A 584 -25.47 19.29 -32.81
C ASP A 584 -25.76 19.92 -31.44
N GLU A 585 -26.97 20.41 -31.20
CA GLU A 585 -27.43 20.84 -29.86
C GLU A 585 -27.26 19.73 -28.79
N ARG A 586 -27.60 18.48 -29.12
CA ARG A 586 -27.41 17.34 -28.21
C ARG A 586 -25.91 17.01 -28.03
N ARG A 587 -25.10 17.16 -29.08
CA ARG A 587 -23.64 17.00 -29.00
C ARG A 587 -23.00 18.08 -28.11
N THR A 588 -23.40 19.35 -28.27
CA THR A 588 -23.02 20.47 -27.37
C THR A 588 -23.36 20.14 -25.93
N ASN A 589 -24.60 19.70 -25.65
CA ASN A 589 -25.04 19.39 -24.28
C ASN A 589 -24.27 18.19 -23.67
N LEU A 590 -24.02 17.13 -24.46
CA LEU A 590 -23.21 15.99 -24.03
C LEU A 590 -21.77 16.39 -23.72
N LEU A 591 -21.12 17.19 -24.57
CA LEU A 591 -19.74 17.63 -24.37
C LEU A 591 -19.59 18.64 -23.23
N PHE A 592 -20.52 19.58 -23.08
CA PHE A 592 -20.58 20.44 -21.88
C PHE A 592 -20.68 19.60 -20.60
N ARG A 593 -21.58 18.61 -20.58
CA ARG A 593 -21.71 17.70 -19.44
C ARG A 593 -20.54 16.73 -19.28
N VAL A 594 -19.71 16.49 -20.29
CA VAL A 594 -18.48 15.69 -20.15
C VAL A 594 -17.49 16.36 -19.22
N ASP A 595 -17.38 17.68 -19.26
CA ASP A 595 -16.38 18.43 -18.49
C ASP A 595 -16.91 18.98 -17.14
N GLU A 596 -18.20 18.79 -16.83
CA GLU A 596 -18.82 19.31 -15.61
C GLU A 596 -18.45 18.52 -14.31
N PRO A 597 -18.03 19.17 -13.20
CA PRO A 597 -17.80 20.60 -13.02
C PRO A 597 -16.35 21.00 -13.36
N LEU A 598 -16.17 21.84 -14.39
CA LEU A 598 -14.88 22.39 -14.79
C LEU A 598 -14.52 23.60 -13.92
N LYS A 599 -13.45 23.54 -13.12
CA LYS A 599 -13.05 24.64 -12.21
C LYS A 599 -11.63 25.14 -12.53
N GLY A 600 -11.47 26.45 -12.64
CA GLY A 600 -10.15 27.09 -12.69
C GLY A 600 -9.24 26.53 -13.79
N HIS A 601 -8.25 25.71 -13.40
CA HIS A 601 -7.25 25.10 -14.29
C HIS A 601 -7.58 23.66 -14.72
N ASP A 602 -8.78 23.15 -14.44
CA ASP A 602 -9.21 21.82 -14.88
C ASP A 602 -9.20 21.68 -16.42
N LEU A 603 -8.85 20.47 -16.88
CA LEU A 603 -8.72 20.11 -18.30
C LEU A 603 -10.09 19.92 -18.97
N MET A 604 -10.26 20.51 -20.15
CA MET A 604 -11.49 20.49 -20.95
C MET A 604 -11.43 19.39 -22.03
N TYR A 605 -11.83 18.17 -21.70
CA TYR A 605 -11.73 16.99 -22.58
C TYR A 605 -12.58 17.10 -23.84
N ALA A 606 -13.62 17.94 -23.86
CA ALA A 606 -14.36 18.28 -25.07
C ALA A 606 -13.47 18.89 -26.19
N ALA A 607 -12.32 19.48 -25.84
CA ALA A 607 -11.38 20.06 -26.82
C ALA A 607 -10.79 19.01 -27.79
N LEU A 608 -10.70 17.74 -27.38
CA LEU A 608 -10.15 16.63 -28.18
C LEU A 608 -11.09 16.14 -29.29
N VAL A 609 -12.35 16.57 -29.28
CA VAL A 609 -13.36 16.07 -30.24
C VAL A 609 -13.38 16.95 -31.48
N VAL A 610 -13.27 16.32 -32.64
CA VAL A 610 -13.31 16.98 -33.96
C VAL A 610 -14.44 16.43 -34.81
N THR A 611 -14.79 17.17 -35.86
CA THR A 611 -15.65 16.65 -36.93
C THR A 611 -14.97 15.48 -37.65
N ASP A 612 -15.77 14.63 -38.30
CA ASP A 612 -15.29 13.53 -39.17
C ASP A 612 -14.33 13.96 -40.30
N ALA A 613 -14.22 15.27 -40.58
CA ALA A 613 -13.31 15.87 -41.54
C ALA A 613 -12.01 16.42 -40.91
N GLY A 614 -11.73 16.11 -39.63
CA GLY A 614 -10.58 16.60 -38.87
C GLY A 614 -10.64 18.09 -38.51
N LYS A 615 -11.78 18.76 -38.73
CA LYS A 615 -11.96 20.19 -38.42
C LYS A 615 -12.57 20.38 -37.03
N PRO A 616 -12.31 21.51 -36.33
CA PRO A 616 -12.97 21.87 -35.08
C PRO A 616 -14.51 21.80 -35.17
N LEU A 617 -15.17 21.50 -34.04
CA LEU A 617 -16.62 21.48 -33.97
C LEU A 617 -17.19 22.90 -34.12
N PRO A 618 -18.20 23.14 -34.99
CA PRO A 618 -18.71 24.49 -35.24
C PRO A 618 -19.39 25.12 -34.01
N TYR A 619 -19.86 24.29 -33.08
CA TYR A 619 -20.45 24.65 -31.79
C TYR A 619 -19.43 24.67 -30.62
N PHE A 620 -18.13 24.45 -30.85
CA PHE A 620 -17.12 24.58 -29.78
C PHE A 620 -17.11 25.96 -29.08
N PRO A 621 -17.34 27.11 -29.75
CA PRO A 621 -17.48 28.41 -29.08
C PRO A 621 -18.64 28.46 -28.07
N GLU A 622 -19.68 27.65 -28.28
CA GLU A 622 -20.82 27.55 -27.37
C GLU A 622 -20.49 26.70 -26.14
N ILE A 623 -19.76 25.60 -26.30
CA ILE A 623 -19.26 24.79 -25.18
C ILE A 623 -18.32 25.64 -24.29
N LEU A 624 -17.42 26.43 -24.89
CA LEU A 624 -16.59 27.41 -24.16
C LEU A 624 -17.44 28.41 -23.36
N ARG A 625 -18.50 28.95 -23.98
CA ARG A 625 -19.44 29.89 -23.35
C ARG A 625 -20.12 29.27 -22.14
N SER A 626 -20.64 28.05 -22.27
CA SER A 626 -21.34 27.34 -21.20
C SER A 626 -20.45 27.03 -19.98
N HIS A 627 -19.14 26.85 -20.17
CA HIS A 627 -18.17 26.73 -19.07
C HIS A 627 -17.64 28.08 -18.53
N GLY A 628 -18.14 29.22 -19.02
CA GLY A 628 -17.65 30.54 -18.62
C GLY A 628 -16.20 30.82 -19.04
N ARG A 629 -15.68 30.10 -20.05
CA ARG A 629 -14.37 30.39 -20.67
C ARG A 629 -14.52 31.62 -21.60
N PRO A 630 -13.47 32.42 -21.80
CA PRO A 630 -13.51 33.52 -22.76
C PRO A 630 -13.78 32.97 -24.16
N VAL A 631 -14.89 33.39 -24.77
CA VAL A 631 -15.29 32.99 -26.12
C VAL A 631 -14.66 33.95 -27.12
N PRO A 632 -13.82 33.49 -28.06
CA PRO A 632 -13.24 34.37 -29.06
C PRO A 632 -14.27 34.87 -30.10
N GLY A 633 -13.96 35.99 -30.76
CA GLY A 633 -14.87 36.63 -31.72
C GLY A 633 -14.84 36.00 -33.10
N LEU A 634 -13.72 35.37 -33.47
CA LEU A 634 -13.50 34.75 -34.78
C LEU A 634 -13.36 33.23 -34.68
N GLN A 635 -13.82 32.52 -35.71
CA GLN A 635 -13.70 31.05 -35.80
C GLN A 635 -12.24 30.55 -35.79
N SER A 636 -11.31 31.36 -36.31
CA SER A 636 -9.86 31.11 -36.23
C SER A 636 -9.34 31.15 -34.79
N GLU A 637 -9.77 32.12 -34.01
CA GLU A 637 -9.40 32.25 -32.60
C GLU A 637 -10.06 31.14 -31.75
N ALA A 638 -11.28 30.73 -32.07
CA ALA A 638 -11.93 29.58 -31.42
C ALA A 638 -11.20 28.26 -31.71
N HIS A 639 -10.69 28.07 -32.93
CA HIS A 639 -9.79 26.95 -33.26
C HIS A 639 -8.49 27.03 -32.44
N GLN A 640 -7.89 28.22 -32.29
CA GLN A 640 -6.70 28.42 -31.46
C GLN A 640 -6.97 28.14 -29.98
N ALA A 641 -8.11 28.57 -29.43
CA ALA A 641 -8.52 28.29 -28.05
C ALA A 641 -8.72 26.78 -27.83
N ARG A 642 -9.38 26.07 -28.76
CA ARG A 642 -9.48 24.61 -28.74
C ARG A 642 -8.10 23.95 -28.73
N GLN A 643 -7.21 24.42 -29.59
CA GLN A 643 -5.86 23.87 -29.69
C GLN A 643 -5.07 24.08 -28.40
N LEU A 644 -5.16 25.25 -27.78
CA LEU A 644 -4.51 25.54 -26.49
C LEU A 644 -5.04 24.66 -25.34
N GLU A 645 -6.33 24.29 -25.31
CA GLU A 645 -6.83 23.33 -24.31
C GLU A 645 -6.40 21.88 -24.63
N ALA A 646 -6.38 21.48 -25.90
CA ALA A 646 -5.81 20.19 -26.32
C ALA A 646 -4.30 20.10 -25.97
N ASP A 647 -3.55 21.17 -26.22
CA ASP A 647 -2.12 21.28 -25.89
C ASP A 647 -1.90 21.19 -24.37
N ARG A 648 -2.72 21.85 -23.54
CA ARG A 648 -2.68 21.66 -22.06
C ARG A 648 -2.98 20.23 -21.63
N ILE A 649 -3.89 19.52 -22.31
CA ILE A 649 -4.14 18.10 -22.04
C ILE A 649 -2.89 17.28 -22.36
N ARG A 650 -2.25 17.54 -23.52
CA ARG A 650 -1.00 16.88 -23.92
C ARG A 650 0.13 17.18 -22.93
N ASP A 651 0.31 18.44 -22.53
CA ASP A 651 1.33 18.84 -21.55
C ASP A 651 1.09 18.21 -20.18
N ALA A 652 -0.16 18.15 -19.70
CA ALA A 652 -0.50 17.54 -18.42
C ALA A 652 -0.18 16.03 -18.41
N TYR A 653 -0.57 15.29 -19.47
CA TYR A 653 -0.30 13.85 -19.56
C TYR A 653 1.15 13.53 -19.93
N THR A 654 1.84 14.36 -20.72
CA THR A 654 3.26 14.16 -21.09
C THR A 654 4.19 14.54 -19.94
N SER A 655 3.91 15.62 -19.20
CA SER A 655 4.59 15.94 -17.94
C SER A 655 4.30 14.88 -16.87
N GLY A 656 3.07 14.36 -16.84
CA GLY A 656 2.68 13.21 -16.02
C GLY A 656 3.47 11.93 -16.39
N ALA A 657 3.71 11.69 -17.68
CA ALA A 657 4.50 10.56 -18.16
C ALA A 657 6.01 10.72 -17.86
N ASN A 658 6.58 11.92 -18.05
CA ASN A 658 7.97 12.19 -17.69
C ASN A 658 8.20 12.15 -16.18
N ARG A 659 7.26 12.66 -15.36
CA ARG A 659 7.25 12.34 -13.92
C ARG A 659 7.21 10.84 -13.71
N SER A 660 6.21 10.14 -14.26
CA SER A 660 6.06 8.68 -14.11
C SER A 660 7.29 7.87 -14.56
N ARG A 661 8.12 8.38 -15.47
CA ARG A 661 9.39 7.77 -15.89
C ARG A 661 10.49 7.97 -14.84
N ALA A 662 10.58 9.15 -14.22
CA ALA A 662 11.43 9.40 -13.04
C ALA A 662 10.88 8.76 -11.74
N THR A 663 9.57 8.47 -11.70
CA THR A 663 8.88 7.83 -10.57
C THR A 663 8.78 6.30 -10.75
N GLN A 664 9.11 5.75 -11.93
CA GLN A 664 9.41 4.31 -12.09
C GLN A 664 10.75 3.92 -11.46
N THR A 665 11.65 4.87 -11.23
CA THR A 665 12.81 4.73 -10.35
C THR A 665 12.48 4.90 -8.84
N ALA A 666 11.26 5.27 -8.46
CA ALA A 666 10.82 5.36 -7.05
C ALA A 666 9.28 5.40 -6.89
N SER A 667 8.63 4.28 -6.56
CA SER A 667 7.19 4.21 -6.22
C SER A 667 6.86 2.98 -5.37
N PRO A 668 5.97 3.11 -4.37
CA PRO A 668 4.53 2.96 -4.63
C PRO A 668 3.59 3.95 -3.90
N ALA A 669 2.31 4.00 -4.31
CA ALA A 669 1.20 4.66 -3.59
C ALA A 669 -0.16 4.00 -3.93
N VAL A 670 -1.21 4.27 -3.14
CA VAL A 670 -2.51 3.54 -3.13
C VAL A 670 -3.72 4.48 -3.33
N ALA A 671 -4.92 3.91 -3.56
CA ALA A 671 -6.14 4.52 -4.12
C ALA A 671 -7.04 5.35 -3.16
N PRO A 672 -8.04 6.09 -3.70
CA PRO A 672 -9.11 6.77 -2.93
C PRO A 672 -10.57 6.36 -3.29
N ALA A 673 -11.53 6.79 -2.45
CA ALA A 673 -13.00 6.78 -2.62
C ALA A 673 -13.64 7.75 -1.59
N PRO A 674 -14.98 7.93 -1.42
CA PRO A 674 -16.15 7.60 -2.25
C PRO A 674 -17.07 8.83 -2.55
N ALA A 675 -18.24 8.66 -3.20
CA ALA A 675 -19.31 9.67 -3.25
C ALA A 675 -20.73 9.06 -3.47
N PRO A 676 -21.81 9.70 -2.97
CA PRO A 676 -23.21 9.24 -3.06
C PRO A 676 -23.99 9.84 -4.27
N ILE A 677 -25.12 9.32 -4.75
CA ILE A 677 -25.82 8.04 -4.46
C ILE A 677 -26.72 7.60 -5.65
N GLY A 678 -27.08 6.31 -5.67
CA GLY A 678 -28.28 5.71 -6.26
C GLY A 678 -28.64 4.48 -5.40
N SER A 679 -29.58 3.61 -5.81
CA SER A 679 -29.68 2.28 -5.18
C SER A 679 -28.31 1.58 -5.32
N PRO A 680 -27.57 1.33 -4.21
CA PRO A 680 -26.10 1.31 -4.27
C PRO A 680 -25.50 0.10 -4.99
N VAL A 681 -26.31 -0.92 -5.27
CA VAL A 681 -25.92 -2.08 -6.08
C VAL A 681 -25.91 -1.72 -7.56
N ASP A 682 -27.06 -1.36 -8.14
CA ASP A 682 -27.23 -1.25 -9.59
C ASP A 682 -26.31 -0.20 -10.23
N THR A 683 -26.10 0.94 -9.56
CA THR A 683 -25.20 2.00 -10.08
C THR A 683 -23.72 1.58 -10.03
N SER A 684 -23.33 0.77 -9.05
CA SER A 684 -21.98 0.22 -8.93
C SER A 684 -21.71 -0.83 -10.03
N VAL A 685 -22.71 -1.69 -10.29
CA VAL A 685 -22.63 -2.74 -11.31
C VAL A 685 -22.57 -2.15 -12.71
N ALA A 686 -23.43 -1.17 -13.03
CA ALA A 686 -23.37 -0.46 -14.32
C ALA A 686 -22.02 0.21 -14.57
N ALA A 687 -21.42 0.83 -13.54
CA ALA A 687 -20.08 1.42 -13.64
C ALA A 687 -18.98 0.35 -13.82
N ALA A 688 -19.09 -0.81 -13.17
CA ALA A 688 -18.17 -1.93 -13.35
C ALA A 688 -18.25 -2.51 -14.78
N LEU A 689 -19.46 -2.71 -15.31
CA LEU A 689 -19.70 -3.18 -16.68
C LEU A 689 -19.16 -2.20 -17.73
N GLY A 690 -19.45 -0.89 -17.60
CA GLY A 690 -18.90 0.13 -18.49
C GLY A 690 -17.36 0.15 -18.49
N THR A 691 -16.75 -0.05 -17.32
CA THR A 691 -15.29 -0.15 -17.20
C THR A 691 -14.74 -1.43 -17.84
N LEU A 692 -15.43 -2.57 -17.69
CA LEU A 692 -15.07 -3.82 -18.37
C LEU A 692 -15.15 -3.69 -19.90
N THR A 693 -16.20 -3.06 -20.44
CA THR A 693 -16.34 -2.82 -21.88
C THR A 693 -15.20 -1.98 -22.44
N GLY A 694 -14.82 -0.89 -21.76
CA GLY A 694 -13.67 -0.07 -22.16
C GLY A 694 -12.32 -0.81 -22.08
N LEU A 695 -12.16 -1.73 -21.14
CA LEU A 695 -10.98 -2.59 -21.04
C LEU A 695 -10.97 -3.71 -22.10
N ARG A 696 -12.14 -4.23 -22.50
CA ARG A 696 -12.28 -5.17 -23.62
C ARG A 696 -11.90 -4.50 -24.94
N TRP A 697 -12.40 -3.28 -25.21
CA TRP A 697 -12.01 -2.50 -26.39
C TRP A 697 -10.49 -2.23 -26.44
N ARG A 698 -9.86 -1.82 -25.32
CA ARG A 698 -8.40 -1.66 -25.23
C ARG A 698 -7.66 -2.96 -25.53
N PHE A 699 -8.19 -4.09 -25.08
CA PHE A 699 -7.62 -5.41 -25.35
C PHE A 699 -7.74 -5.80 -26.82
N ASP A 700 -8.92 -5.62 -27.43
CA ASP A 700 -9.19 -5.95 -28.82
C ASP A 700 -8.27 -5.13 -29.76
N HIS A 701 -8.14 -3.82 -29.52
CA HIS A 701 -7.22 -2.94 -30.23
C HIS A 701 -5.74 -3.30 -29.99
N ALA A 702 -5.36 -3.70 -28.77
CA ALA A 702 -3.99 -4.13 -28.47
C ALA A 702 -3.65 -5.48 -29.14
N ARG A 703 -4.62 -6.41 -29.23
CA ARG A 703 -4.50 -7.64 -30.02
C ARG A 703 -4.25 -7.33 -31.49
N GLU A 704 -5.03 -6.42 -32.07
CA GLU A 704 -4.93 -6.05 -33.49
C GLU A 704 -3.63 -5.32 -33.82
N ALA A 705 -3.11 -4.50 -32.89
CA ALA A 705 -1.78 -3.89 -32.98
C ALA A 705 -0.62 -4.85 -32.62
N GLY A 706 -0.91 -6.04 -32.09
CA GLY A 706 0.09 -6.99 -31.60
C GLY A 706 0.78 -6.61 -30.28
N ASP A 707 0.34 -5.56 -29.58
CA ASP A 707 0.90 -5.12 -28.30
C ASP A 707 0.45 -6.03 -27.15
N LEU A 708 1.24 -7.09 -26.92
CA LEU A 708 1.09 -8.00 -25.81
C LEU A 708 1.16 -7.31 -24.43
N ALA A 709 1.93 -6.22 -24.29
CA ALA A 709 2.08 -5.53 -23.02
C ALA A 709 0.81 -4.74 -22.66
N GLU A 710 0.21 -4.03 -23.61
CA GLU A 710 -1.07 -3.35 -23.40
C GLU A 710 -2.24 -4.35 -23.25
N ALA A 711 -2.31 -5.39 -24.07
CA ALA A 711 -3.31 -6.43 -23.93
C ALA A 711 -3.25 -7.10 -22.54
N LYS A 712 -2.04 -7.39 -22.03
CA LYS A 712 -1.84 -7.94 -20.69
C LYS A 712 -2.24 -6.94 -19.59
N ARG A 713 -1.96 -5.64 -19.73
CA ARG A 713 -2.42 -4.59 -18.81
C ARG A 713 -3.95 -4.51 -18.76
N ALA A 714 -4.60 -4.50 -19.92
CA ALA A 714 -6.06 -4.43 -20.05
C ALA A 714 -6.73 -5.66 -19.41
N TRP A 715 -6.23 -6.87 -19.70
CA TRP A 715 -6.70 -8.12 -19.10
C TRP A 715 -6.55 -8.14 -17.56
N GLN A 716 -5.38 -7.73 -17.03
CA GLN A 716 -5.15 -7.68 -15.58
C GLN A 716 -6.05 -6.67 -14.87
N ALA A 717 -6.34 -5.53 -15.49
CA ALA A 717 -7.28 -4.56 -14.94
C ALA A 717 -8.72 -5.11 -14.92
N ALA A 718 -9.13 -5.80 -15.99
CA ALA A 718 -10.47 -6.38 -16.11
C ALA A 718 -10.69 -7.50 -15.08
N GLY A 719 -9.70 -8.38 -14.87
CA GLY A 719 -9.75 -9.44 -13.87
C GLY A 719 -9.90 -8.92 -12.42
N LYS A 720 -9.29 -7.78 -12.09
CA LYS A 720 -9.43 -7.14 -10.76
C LYS A 720 -10.86 -6.64 -10.50
N LEU A 721 -11.54 -6.11 -11.52
CA LEU A 721 -12.92 -5.64 -11.41
C LEU A 721 -13.91 -6.79 -11.29
N TYR A 722 -13.72 -7.83 -12.11
CA TYR A 722 -14.54 -9.05 -12.12
C TYR A 722 -14.67 -9.70 -10.74
N GLY A 723 -13.55 -9.85 -10.03
CA GLY A 723 -13.52 -10.49 -8.71
C GLY A 723 -14.01 -9.64 -7.54
N THR A 724 -14.36 -8.36 -7.75
CA THR A 724 -14.62 -7.42 -6.63
C THR A 724 -15.90 -6.59 -6.74
N LYS A 725 -16.54 -6.48 -7.92
CA LYS A 725 -17.66 -5.52 -8.11
C LYS A 725 -18.90 -6.02 -8.88
N LEU A 726 -18.96 -7.28 -9.29
CA LEU A 726 -20.07 -7.79 -10.12
C LEU A 726 -20.87 -8.92 -9.44
N PRO A 727 -22.21 -8.95 -9.56
CA PRO A 727 -23.04 -10.06 -9.12
C PRO A 727 -22.76 -11.35 -9.89
N ARG A 728 -23.14 -12.51 -9.32
CA ARG A 728 -22.89 -13.82 -9.94
C ARG A 728 -23.51 -14.01 -11.33
N ALA A 729 -24.63 -13.33 -11.64
CA ALA A 729 -25.24 -13.36 -12.96
C ALA A 729 -24.36 -12.66 -14.01
N GLU A 730 -24.00 -11.39 -13.75
CA GLU A 730 -23.07 -10.61 -14.58
C GLU A 730 -21.71 -11.28 -14.73
N GLN A 731 -21.20 -11.89 -13.66
CA GLN A 731 -19.97 -12.68 -13.70
C GLN A 731 -20.08 -13.84 -14.70
N ALA A 732 -21.21 -14.57 -14.75
CA ALA A 732 -21.40 -15.65 -15.71
C ALA A 732 -21.39 -15.15 -17.17
N GLU A 733 -21.96 -13.97 -17.45
CA GLU A 733 -21.98 -13.37 -18.80
C GLU A 733 -20.61 -12.81 -19.21
N GLN A 734 -19.86 -12.20 -18.30
CA GLN A 734 -18.55 -11.61 -18.62
C GLN A 734 -17.39 -12.63 -18.60
N TYR A 735 -17.58 -13.81 -18.00
CA TYR A 735 -16.55 -14.86 -17.90
C TYR A 735 -15.96 -15.32 -19.26
N PRO A 736 -16.74 -15.58 -20.33
CA PRO A 736 -16.19 -15.99 -21.63
C PRO A 736 -15.26 -14.96 -22.25
N HIS A 737 -15.52 -13.66 -22.06
CA HIS A 737 -14.67 -12.58 -22.57
C HIS A 737 -13.33 -12.54 -21.84
N LEU A 738 -13.33 -12.58 -20.50
CA LEU A 738 -12.10 -12.63 -19.70
C LEU A 738 -11.28 -13.90 -19.95
N ARG A 739 -11.97 -15.02 -20.22
CA ARG A 739 -11.33 -16.27 -20.64
C ARG A 739 -10.63 -16.10 -22.00
N ALA A 740 -11.32 -15.59 -23.02
CA ALA A 740 -10.73 -15.36 -24.34
C ALA A 740 -9.54 -14.39 -24.30
N MET A 741 -9.64 -13.32 -23.49
CA MET A 741 -8.52 -12.40 -23.23
C MET A 741 -7.32 -13.13 -22.61
N SER A 742 -7.56 -13.98 -21.61
CA SER A 742 -6.52 -14.78 -20.97
C SER A 742 -5.92 -15.84 -21.90
N GLU A 743 -6.70 -16.45 -22.78
CA GLU A 743 -6.24 -17.49 -23.71
C GLU A 743 -5.34 -16.87 -24.79
N TRP A 744 -5.70 -15.69 -25.33
CA TRP A 744 -4.85 -14.97 -26.29
C TRP A 744 -3.53 -14.49 -25.68
N VAL A 745 -3.55 -13.86 -24.50
CA VAL A 745 -2.31 -13.39 -23.84
C VAL A 745 -1.37 -14.56 -23.55
N ARG A 746 -1.88 -15.67 -23.01
CA ARG A 746 -1.07 -16.86 -22.74
C ARG A 746 -0.54 -17.50 -24.03
N GLY A 747 -1.35 -17.54 -25.10
CA GLY A 747 -0.91 -18.00 -26.42
C GLY A 747 0.29 -17.20 -26.93
N ARG A 748 0.21 -15.86 -26.90
CA ARG A 748 1.28 -15.00 -27.40
C ARG A 748 2.52 -14.97 -26.48
N GLU A 749 2.34 -15.10 -25.16
CA GLU A 749 3.47 -15.36 -24.24
C GLU A 749 4.14 -16.70 -24.52
N ASN A 750 3.36 -17.75 -24.78
CA ASN A 750 3.88 -19.07 -25.13
C ASN A 750 4.66 -19.06 -26.44
N GLU A 751 4.16 -18.39 -27.50
CA GLU A 751 4.85 -18.27 -28.78
C GLU A 751 6.25 -17.65 -28.64
N ILE A 752 6.39 -16.58 -27.85
CA ILE A 752 7.68 -15.94 -27.56
C ILE A 752 8.60 -16.90 -26.80
N VAL A 753 8.11 -17.53 -25.74
CA VAL A 753 8.90 -18.48 -24.93
C VAL A 753 9.33 -19.71 -25.74
N GLN A 754 8.48 -20.20 -26.65
CA GLN A 754 8.81 -21.29 -27.56
C GLN A 754 9.86 -20.88 -28.59
N ALA A 755 9.80 -19.67 -29.14
CA ALA A 755 10.79 -19.17 -30.08
C ALA A 755 12.18 -19.04 -29.44
N ASP A 756 12.24 -18.48 -28.22
CA ASP A 756 13.48 -18.41 -27.43
C ASP A 756 14.03 -19.80 -27.11
N LEU A 757 13.18 -20.76 -26.73
CA LEU A 757 13.58 -22.14 -26.45
C LEU A 757 14.08 -22.88 -27.71
N ARG A 758 13.38 -22.76 -28.86
CA ARG A 758 13.81 -23.41 -30.12
C ARG A 758 15.19 -22.93 -30.52
N ARG A 759 15.37 -21.61 -30.63
CA ARG A 759 16.67 -20.99 -30.92
C ARG A 759 17.77 -21.46 -29.96
N MET A 760 17.49 -21.52 -28.67
CA MET A 760 18.48 -21.98 -27.67
C MET A 760 18.87 -23.45 -27.87
N PHE A 761 17.93 -24.33 -28.18
CA PHE A 761 18.24 -25.73 -28.45
C PHE A 761 18.90 -25.93 -29.82
N ASP A 762 18.57 -25.12 -30.84
CA ASP A 762 19.25 -25.11 -32.14
C ASP A 762 20.73 -24.64 -31.98
N ASP A 763 20.97 -23.66 -31.12
CA ASP A 763 22.31 -23.14 -30.82
C ASP A 763 23.15 -24.12 -29.98
N LEU A 764 22.53 -24.93 -29.10
CA LEU A 764 23.19 -26.01 -28.36
C LEU A 764 23.41 -27.27 -29.22
N GLY A 765 22.44 -27.63 -30.07
CA GLY A 765 22.50 -28.80 -30.95
C GLY A 765 23.60 -28.69 -32.01
N ARG A 766 23.97 -27.46 -32.38
CA ARG A 766 25.10 -27.15 -33.27
C ARG A 766 26.47 -27.21 -32.59
N ARG A 767 26.57 -27.50 -31.28
CA ARG A 767 27.85 -27.58 -30.54
C ARG A 767 28.09 -28.97 -29.94
N GLN A 768 29.19 -29.59 -30.36
CA GLN A 768 29.52 -30.98 -29.99
C GLN A 768 30.67 -31.12 -28.98
N GLU A 769 31.41 -30.04 -28.69
CA GLU A 769 32.65 -30.13 -27.89
C GLU A 769 32.44 -30.44 -26.40
N PRO A 770 33.37 -31.15 -25.72
CA PRO A 770 33.23 -31.52 -24.32
C PRO A 770 33.48 -30.39 -23.30
N SER A 771 34.12 -29.30 -23.70
CA SER A 771 34.50 -28.19 -22.80
C SER A 771 33.31 -27.35 -22.30
N GLU A 772 32.11 -27.58 -22.84
CA GLU A 772 30.92 -26.76 -22.59
C GLU A 772 30.03 -27.24 -21.43
N ALA A 773 30.53 -28.06 -20.49
CA ALA A 773 29.73 -28.52 -19.34
C ALA A 773 29.09 -27.36 -18.53
N GLU A 774 29.81 -26.24 -18.40
CA GLU A 774 29.32 -25.02 -17.73
C GLU A 774 28.29 -24.26 -18.59
N ALA A 775 28.55 -24.09 -19.89
CA ALA A 775 27.64 -23.42 -20.82
C ALA A 775 26.33 -24.21 -21.04
N LEU A 776 26.41 -25.55 -21.01
CA LEU A 776 25.25 -26.44 -21.00
C LEU A 776 24.47 -26.32 -19.69
N ARG A 777 25.15 -26.20 -18.53
CA ARG A 777 24.50 -25.96 -17.23
C ARG A 777 23.78 -24.61 -17.21
N GLU A 778 24.43 -23.54 -17.65
CA GLU A 778 23.82 -22.19 -17.74
C GLU A 778 22.62 -22.19 -18.69
N SER A 779 22.79 -22.76 -19.90
CA SER A 779 21.72 -22.82 -20.89
C SER A 779 20.54 -23.67 -20.41
N MET A 780 20.78 -24.78 -19.71
CA MET A 780 19.72 -25.58 -19.07
C MET A 780 19.02 -24.82 -17.92
N ALA A 781 19.74 -24.01 -17.14
CA ALA A 781 19.13 -23.14 -16.13
C ALA A 781 18.24 -22.06 -16.78
N ARG A 782 18.69 -21.46 -17.88
CA ARG A 782 17.92 -20.49 -18.67
C ARG A 782 16.70 -21.12 -19.35
N ALA A 783 16.84 -22.34 -19.88
CA ALA A 783 15.74 -23.12 -20.44
C ALA A 783 14.71 -23.52 -19.37
N LYS A 784 15.13 -23.83 -18.14
CA LYS A 784 14.24 -24.09 -16.99
C LYS A 784 13.44 -22.84 -16.63
N GLU A 785 14.06 -21.66 -16.60
CA GLU A 785 13.39 -20.37 -16.34
C GLU A 785 12.46 -19.94 -17.48
N LEU A 786 12.79 -20.24 -18.74
CA LEU A 786 11.87 -20.07 -19.87
C LEU A 786 10.69 -21.03 -19.79
N LYS A 787 10.93 -22.33 -19.53
CA LYS A 787 9.85 -23.32 -19.32
C LYS A 787 8.89 -22.87 -18.21
N ARG A 788 9.40 -22.29 -17.11
CA ARG A 788 8.60 -21.74 -16.00
C ARG A 788 7.71 -20.53 -16.38
N LYS A 789 7.96 -19.91 -17.54
CA LYS A 789 7.14 -18.82 -18.12
C LYS A 789 6.12 -19.33 -19.16
N HIS A 790 6.25 -20.57 -19.63
CA HIS A 790 5.30 -21.18 -20.55
C HIS A 790 4.05 -21.61 -19.80
N HIS A 791 2.87 -21.23 -20.29
CA HIS A 791 1.58 -21.60 -19.73
C HIS A 791 1.13 -22.95 -20.29
N GLY A 792 1.26 -24.01 -19.48
CA GLY A 792 0.90 -25.37 -19.86
C GLY A 792 1.95 -26.06 -20.74
N LYS A 793 1.55 -27.13 -21.42
CA LYS A 793 2.48 -28.05 -22.09
C LYS A 793 3.29 -27.40 -23.20
N LEU A 794 4.62 -27.52 -23.09
CA LEU A 794 5.52 -27.26 -24.21
C LEU A 794 5.18 -28.21 -25.39
N PRO A 795 5.30 -27.74 -26.64
CA PRO A 795 5.32 -28.59 -27.82
C PRO A 795 6.29 -29.77 -27.70
N GLN A 796 5.98 -30.88 -28.37
CA GLN A 796 6.72 -32.15 -28.21
C GLN A 796 8.19 -32.03 -28.63
N ASP A 797 8.47 -31.30 -29.71
CA ASP A 797 9.82 -30.95 -30.17
C ASP A 797 10.66 -30.28 -29.06
N LEU A 798 10.06 -29.35 -28.31
CA LEU A 798 10.73 -28.67 -27.19
C LEU A 798 10.86 -29.55 -25.94
N GLN A 799 9.93 -30.49 -25.71
CA GLN A 799 10.07 -31.45 -24.62
C GLN A 799 11.23 -32.42 -24.86
N ASP A 800 11.41 -32.88 -26.09
CA ASP A 800 12.43 -33.86 -26.44
C ASP A 800 13.81 -33.21 -26.60
N ALA A 801 13.89 -31.98 -27.13
CA ALA A 801 15.12 -31.18 -27.10
C ALA A 801 15.61 -30.89 -25.67
N TYR A 802 14.69 -30.48 -24.76
CA TYR A 802 15.02 -30.30 -23.33
C TYR A 802 15.51 -31.60 -22.70
N ARG A 803 14.89 -32.74 -23.05
CA ARG A 803 15.25 -34.07 -22.53
C ARG A 803 16.66 -34.47 -22.94
N ALA A 804 17.00 -34.38 -24.23
CA ALA A 804 18.32 -34.72 -24.76
C ALA A 804 19.43 -33.87 -24.11
N CYS A 805 19.19 -32.56 -23.92
CA CYS A 805 20.15 -31.67 -23.25
C CYS A 805 20.32 -32.01 -21.76
N ALA A 806 19.25 -32.40 -21.06
CA ALA A 806 19.32 -32.83 -19.66
C ALA A 806 20.06 -34.16 -19.49
N GLU A 807 19.88 -35.11 -20.41
CA GLU A 807 20.54 -36.42 -20.39
C GLU A 807 22.04 -36.29 -20.73
N ARG A 808 22.39 -35.42 -21.71
CA ARG A 808 23.80 -35.03 -21.99
C ARG A 808 24.49 -34.41 -20.76
N LEU A 809 23.78 -33.56 -20.00
CA LEU A 809 24.32 -32.97 -18.77
C LEU A 809 24.47 -34.00 -17.63
N ALA A 810 23.50 -34.90 -17.45
CA ALA A 810 23.54 -35.92 -16.40
C ALA A 810 24.70 -36.92 -16.59
N ALA A 811 25.00 -37.29 -17.83
CA ALA A 811 26.12 -38.18 -18.18
C ALA A 811 27.50 -37.62 -17.80
N LEU A 812 27.63 -36.28 -17.66
CA LEU A 812 28.88 -35.59 -17.34
C LEU A 812 29.16 -35.47 -15.82
N LEU A 813 28.30 -36.01 -14.94
CA LEU A 813 28.27 -35.62 -13.51
C LEU A 813 28.28 -36.78 -12.47
N ALA A 814 28.49 -38.05 -12.86
CA ALA A 814 28.26 -39.19 -11.97
C ALA A 814 29.53 -39.98 -11.52
N VAL A 815 29.71 -40.15 -10.19
CA VAL A 815 30.72 -41.04 -9.55
C VAL A 815 30.14 -41.61 -8.22
N PRO A 816 30.37 -42.90 -7.83
CA PRO A 816 29.68 -43.54 -6.69
C PRO A 816 30.51 -43.76 -5.40
N SER A 817 29.86 -43.92 -4.24
CA SER A 817 30.42 -44.41 -2.95
C SER A 817 29.32 -44.68 -1.88
N GLY A 818 29.65 -45.36 -0.77
CA GLY A 818 28.73 -45.59 0.38
C GLY A 818 29.42 -46.08 1.67
N GLY A 819 28.66 -46.28 2.77
CA GLY A 819 29.10 -46.95 4.02
C GLY A 819 28.73 -46.23 5.35
N ASP A 820 28.16 -46.99 6.30
CA ASP A 820 27.61 -46.60 7.63
C ASP A 820 28.41 -47.23 8.80
N PRO A 821 28.43 -46.71 10.06
CA PRO A 821 27.80 -47.42 11.21
C PRO A 821 27.36 -46.57 12.45
N LYS A 822 26.89 -47.26 13.53
CA LYS A 822 26.28 -46.77 14.80
C LYS A 822 27.23 -46.22 15.90
N GLY A 823 26.65 -45.67 17.01
CA GLY A 823 27.27 -45.44 18.34
C GLY A 823 26.24 -45.27 19.50
N PRO A 824 26.62 -45.13 20.80
CA PRO A 824 25.68 -44.94 21.94
C PRO A 824 26.04 -43.94 23.11
N GLN A 825 25.01 -43.31 23.75
CA GLN A 825 24.72 -43.10 25.23
C GLN A 825 25.77 -42.51 26.25
N THR A 826 25.48 -41.75 27.35
CA THR A 826 24.37 -40.86 27.88
C THR A 826 24.91 -40.00 29.09
N GLU A 827 24.05 -39.18 29.76
CA GLU A 827 24.14 -38.63 31.17
C GLU A 827 25.15 -37.47 31.48
N ASP A 828 24.89 -36.45 32.32
CA ASP A 828 23.69 -35.98 33.09
C ASP A 828 23.68 -34.41 33.27
N ALA A 829 22.69 -33.79 33.95
CA ALA A 829 22.32 -32.36 33.83
C ALA A 829 22.05 -31.54 35.13
N SER A 830 21.85 -30.21 35.00
CA SER A 830 21.52 -29.26 36.08
C SER A 830 20.40 -28.23 35.72
N SER A 831 19.83 -27.57 36.73
CA SER A 831 18.46 -27.01 36.69
C SER A 831 18.32 -25.50 36.39
N ARG A 832 17.12 -25.09 35.94
CA ARG A 832 16.66 -23.71 35.67
C ARG A 832 15.73 -23.18 36.80
N PRO A 833 15.38 -21.88 36.87
CA PRO A 833 14.46 -21.35 37.89
C PRO A 833 13.01 -21.83 37.72
N ASP A 834 12.23 -21.74 38.80
CA ASP A 834 10.81 -22.09 38.87
C ASP A 834 9.86 -20.90 38.64
N GLU A 835 8.58 -21.20 38.44
CA GLU A 835 7.52 -20.23 38.13
C GLU A 835 7.29 -19.18 39.24
N THR A 836 7.47 -19.55 40.51
CA THR A 836 7.37 -18.63 41.65
C THR A 836 8.47 -17.57 41.58
N LYS A 837 9.71 -18.00 41.30
CA LYS A 837 10.85 -17.10 41.12
C LYS A 837 10.70 -16.21 39.89
N LEU A 838 10.02 -16.65 38.84
CA LEU A 838 9.69 -15.79 37.69
C LEU A 838 8.64 -14.73 38.01
N ALA A 839 7.67 -15.02 38.88
CA ALA A 839 6.73 -14.02 39.37
C ALA A 839 7.41 -12.94 40.24
N GLU A 840 8.36 -13.33 41.10
CA GLU A 840 9.19 -12.38 41.88
C GLU A 840 10.00 -11.46 40.94
N LEU A 841 10.68 -12.05 39.94
CA LEU A 841 11.48 -11.29 38.97
C LEU A 841 10.59 -10.40 38.07
N ALA A 842 9.35 -10.80 37.79
CA ALA A 842 8.35 -9.98 37.12
C ALA A 842 7.89 -8.78 37.94
N ALA A 843 7.73 -8.91 39.26
CA ALA A 843 7.42 -7.76 40.11
C ALA A 843 8.55 -6.71 40.07
N VAL A 844 9.81 -7.16 40.19
CA VAL A 844 10.99 -6.27 40.15
C VAL A 844 11.17 -5.62 38.77
N VAL A 845 11.05 -6.39 37.68
CA VAL A 845 11.10 -5.85 36.30
C VAL A 845 9.94 -4.90 36.04
N ARG A 846 8.73 -5.18 36.54
CA ARG A 846 7.59 -4.26 36.45
C ARG A 846 7.91 -2.93 37.12
N SER A 847 8.36 -2.92 38.37
CA SER A 847 8.70 -1.66 39.06
C SER A 847 9.82 -0.89 38.36
N LEU A 848 10.80 -1.58 37.74
CA LEU A 848 11.80 -0.91 36.92
C LEU A 848 11.20 -0.31 35.63
N LEU A 849 10.30 -1.02 34.94
CA LEU A 849 9.65 -0.52 33.73
C LEU A 849 8.67 0.62 34.02
N GLU A 850 7.97 0.60 35.16
CA GLU A 850 7.17 1.73 35.63
C GLU A 850 8.06 2.96 35.92
N ASN A 851 9.16 2.80 36.66
CA ASN A 851 10.16 3.86 36.86
C ASN A 851 10.74 4.38 35.53
N THR A 852 10.94 3.49 34.57
CA THR A 852 11.44 3.80 33.21
C THR A 852 10.40 4.59 32.40
N ALA A 853 9.11 4.27 32.57
CA ALA A 853 7.99 5.00 31.98
C ALA A 853 7.88 6.44 32.53
N ARG A 854 7.99 6.62 33.86
CA ARG A 854 8.01 7.96 34.50
C ARG A 854 9.16 8.82 33.98
N ASN A 855 10.32 8.20 33.78
CA ASN A 855 11.55 8.84 33.32
C ASN A 855 11.61 9.06 31.79
N GLY A 856 10.57 8.69 31.02
CA GLY A 856 10.55 8.90 29.57
C GLY A 856 11.60 8.07 28.79
N ALA A 857 12.02 6.92 29.31
CA ALA A 857 13.10 6.13 28.73
C ALA A 857 12.63 4.78 28.19
N THR A 858 13.41 4.18 27.29
CA THR A 858 13.37 2.73 27.03
C THR A 858 14.58 2.06 27.67
N LEU A 859 14.54 0.73 27.81
CA LEU A 859 15.69 -0.07 28.25
C LEU A 859 15.91 -1.24 27.32
N THR A 860 17.18 -1.51 27.03
CA THR A 860 17.60 -2.82 26.52
C THR A 860 17.49 -3.87 27.64
N TRP A 861 17.35 -5.15 27.30
CA TRP A 861 17.38 -6.19 28.33
C TRP A 861 18.70 -6.21 29.11
N SER A 862 19.82 -5.90 28.43
CA SER A 862 21.13 -5.73 29.07
C SER A 862 21.13 -4.60 30.11
N ALA A 863 20.44 -3.49 29.85
CA ALA A 863 20.30 -2.37 30.80
C ALA A 863 19.33 -2.68 31.94
N ILE A 864 18.24 -3.43 31.71
CA ILE A 864 17.36 -3.96 32.77
C ILE A 864 18.19 -4.76 33.77
N ARG A 865 18.94 -5.75 33.27
CA ARG A 865 19.79 -6.61 34.12
C ARG A 865 20.91 -5.86 34.82
N HIS A 866 21.52 -4.85 34.18
CA HIS A 866 22.55 -4.03 34.84
C HIS A 866 21.98 -3.13 35.94
N ARG A 867 20.76 -2.58 35.77
CA ARG A 867 20.11 -1.75 36.80
C ARG A 867 19.66 -2.58 38.01
N LEU A 868 19.25 -3.83 37.78
CA LEU A 868 18.88 -4.81 38.82
C LEU A 868 20.09 -5.66 39.29
N SER A 869 21.21 -4.99 39.56
CA SER A 869 22.52 -5.61 39.84
C SER A 869 22.47 -6.59 41.02
N GLY A 870 22.43 -7.89 40.71
CA GLY A 870 22.44 -8.99 41.68
C GLY A 870 21.09 -9.71 41.81
N GLU A 871 19.97 -9.00 41.64
CA GLU A 871 18.62 -9.58 41.75
C GLU A 871 18.21 -10.33 40.49
N LEU A 872 18.57 -9.80 39.30
CA LEU A 872 18.20 -10.43 38.02
C LEU A 872 19.33 -11.37 37.52
N PRO A 873 19.13 -12.71 37.54
CA PRO A 873 20.15 -13.65 37.06
C PRO A 873 20.29 -13.60 35.53
N HIS A 874 21.09 -14.51 34.95
CA HIS A 874 21.13 -14.71 33.49
C HIS A 874 19.83 -15.36 32.99
N LEU A 875 18.75 -14.57 32.97
CA LEU A 875 17.49 -14.93 32.36
C LEU A 875 17.61 -15.02 30.83
N HIS A 876 16.52 -15.46 30.22
CA HIS A 876 16.52 -16.39 29.10
C HIS A 876 15.30 -16.12 28.21
N PRO A 877 15.32 -16.03 26.88
CA PRO A 877 13.78 -15.25 26.02
C PRO A 877 12.31 -15.66 26.29
N ASP A 878 12.01 -16.68 27.09
CA ASP A 878 10.71 -16.75 27.81
C ASP A 878 10.79 -16.88 29.33
N ASP A 879 11.96 -16.77 29.96
CA ASP A 879 12.05 -16.17 31.29
C ASP A 879 11.87 -14.69 31.06
N GLN A 880 12.59 -14.08 30.12
CA GLN A 880 12.40 -12.67 29.75
C GLN A 880 11.01 -12.47 29.14
N GLY A 881 10.55 -13.37 28.27
CA GLY A 881 9.17 -13.38 27.75
C GLY A 881 8.12 -13.60 28.85
N GLN A 882 8.20 -14.64 29.69
CA GLN A 882 7.23 -14.89 30.77
C GLN A 882 7.30 -13.80 31.85
N VAL A 883 8.48 -13.30 32.22
CA VAL A 883 8.67 -12.15 33.12
C VAL A 883 8.02 -10.90 32.54
N LEU A 884 8.09 -10.67 31.22
CA LEU A 884 7.39 -9.56 30.57
C LEU A 884 5.87 -9.79 30.44
N VAL A 885 5.42 -11.03 30.19
CA VAL A 885 3.99 -11.41 30.23
C VAL A 885 3.42 -11.24 31.64
N LEU A 886 4.12 -11.70 32.67
CA LEU A 886 3.74 -11.53 34.09
C LEU A 886 3.86 -10.06 34.55
N THR A 887 4.84 -9.32 34.04
CA THR A 887 4.96 -7.86 34.23
C THR A 887 3.71 -7.15 33.73
N ASP A 888 3.16 -7.55 32.57
CA ASP A 888 1.98 -6.93 31.96
C ASP A 888 0.65 -7.66 32.22
N ALA A 889 0.64 -8.76 32.97
CA ALA A 889 -0.56 -9.56 33.23
C ALA A 889 -1.68 -8.77 33.92
N ASN A 890 -1.31 -7.76 34.72
CA ASN A 890 -2.23 -6.86 35.42
C ASN A 890 -2.43 -5.50 34.69
N THR A 891 -1.88 -5.32 33.49
CA THR A 891 -2.02 -4.07 32.72
C THR A 891 -3.40 -4.04 32.02
N PRO A 892 -4.22 -2.98 32.19
CA PRO A 892 -5.58 -2.89 31.62
C PRO A 892 -5.64 -3.03 30.09
N ALA A 893 -6.80 -3.48 29.57
CA ALA A 893 -6.98 -3.79 28.15
C ALA A 893 -6.87 -2.57 27.22
N ASP A 894 -7.22 -1.39 27.74
CA ASP A 894 -7.14 -0.08 27.09
C ASP A 894 -5.77 0.61 27.27
N GLU A 895 -4.98 0.16 28.24
CA GLU A 895 -3.62 0.65 28.49
C GLU A 895 -2.56 -0.07 27.62
N PRO A 896 -1.51 0.66 27.17
CA PRO A 896 -0.36 0.07 26.50
C PRO A 896 0.46 -0.81 27.46
N LEU A 897 1.12 -1.83 26.93
CA LEU A 897 1.91 -2.81 27.70
C LEU A 897 3.27 -2.20 28.10
N LEU A 898 3.65 -2.24 29.38
CA LEU A 898 4.94 -1.74 29.90
C LEU A 898 6.15 -2.36 29.19
N SER A 899 6.03 -3.61 28.75
CA SER A 899 6.99 -4.33 27.90
C SER A 899 7.29 -3.64 26.55
N ALA A 900 6.47 -2.68 26.11
CA ALA A 900 6.81 -1.81 24.97
C ALA A 900 8.08 -0.96 25.21
N LEU A 901 8.41 -0.66 26.48
CA LEU A 901 9.62 0.08 26.85
C LEU A 901 10.88 -0.78 26.81
N VAL A 902 10.77 -2.08 26.53
CA VAL A 902 11.92 -2.92 26.20
C VAL A 902 12.25 -2.72 24.74
N THR A 903 13.49 -2.33 24.45
CA THR A 903 14.00 -2.10 23.08
C THR A 903 15.19 -3.02 22.76
N THR A 904 15.46 -3.21 21.47
CA THR A 904 16.77 -3.69 21.01
C THR A 904 17.87 -2.68 21.34
N ASN A 905 19.13 -3.09 21.20
CA ASN A 905 20.29 -2.20 21.39
C ASN A 905 20.34 -0.99 20.42
N ASN A 906 19.54 -1.00 19.35
CA ASN A 906 19.39 0.12 18.40
C ASN A 906 18.28 1.11 18.78
N GLY A 907 17.48 0.82 19.81
CA GLY A 907 16.26 1.58 20.15
C GLY A 907 15.02 1.15 19.36
N ASP A 908 15.12 0.13 18.49
CA ASP A 908 13.99 -0.43 17.74
C ASP A 908 13.16 -1.42 18.59
N LEU A 909 11.92 -1.67 18.13
CA LEU A 909 10.97 -2.66 18.63
C LEU A 909 11.64 -3.98 19.07
N HIS A 910 11.53 -4.33 20.35
CA HIS A 910 12.10 -5.59 20.84
C HIS A 910 11.33 -6.81 20.29
N PRO A 911 12.01 -7.86 19.76
CA PRO A 911 11.36 -9.02 19.15
C PRO A 911 10.30 -9.72 20.01
N LEU A 912 10.44 -9.68 21.34
CA LEU A 912 9.46 -10.28 22.26
C LEU A 912 8.14 -9.51 22.35
N TYR A 913 8.05 -8.24 21.96
CA TYR A 913 6.82 -7.44 22.13
C TYR A 913 5.62 -8.08 21.44
N ARG A 914 5.80 -8.61 20.21
CA ARG A 914 4.71 -9.30 19.50
C ARG A 914 4.29 -10.60 20.20
N HIS A 915 5.22 -11.29 20.87
CA HIS A 915 4.91 -12.47 21.67
C HIS A 915 4.15 -12.10 22.94
N VAL A 916 4.63 -11.11 23.71
CA VAL A 916 3.98 -10.65 24.95
C VAL A 916 2.56 -10.14 24.66
N ALA A 917 2.38 -9.34 23.61
CA ALA A 917 1.06 -8.85 23.19
C ALA A 917 0.11 -9.99 22.78
N PHE A 918 0.60 -11.00 22.05
CA PHE A 918 -0.19 -12.18 21.67
C PHE A 918 -0.58 -13.03 22.89
N SER A 919 0.36 -13.31 23.79
CA SER A 919 0.14 -14.08 25.03
C SER A 919 -0.83 -13.39 26.00
N LEU A 920 -0.93 -12.06 25.95
CA LEU A 920 -1.89 -11.23 26.71
C LEU A 920 -3.16 -10.89 25.91
N GLY A 921 -3.43 -11.60 24.81
CA GLY A 921 -4.68 -11.50 24.04
C GLY A 921 -4.92 -10.14 23.37
N ARG A 922 -3.89 -9.32 23.17
CA ARG A 922 -4.01 -8.02 22.52
C ARG A 922 -4.03 -8.17 20.99
N GLU A 923 -4.82 -7.32 20.32
CA GLU A 923 -4.87 -7.27 18.85
C GLU A 923 -3.52 -6.79 18.29
N THR A 924 -2.76 -7.70 17.67
CA THR A 924 -1.49 -7.36 17.01
C THR A 924 -1.71 -7.05 15.53
N ALA A 925 -1.17 -5.92 15.09
CA ALA A 925 -1.13 -5.50 13.69
C ALA A 925 -0.67 -6.62 12.74
N SER A 926 -1.24 -6.68 11.54
CA SER A 926 -0.90 -7.71 10.54
C SER A 926 0.30 -7.29 9.69
N GLY A 927 0.49 -5.98 9.45
CA GLY A 927 1.67 -5.45 8.76
C GLY A 927 2.87 -5.22 9.70
N PRO A 928 4.12 -5.34 9.21
CA PRO A 928 5.31 -5.02 10.01
C PRO A 928 5.41 -3.52 10.31
N ASP A 929 5.10 -2.65 9.34
CA ASP A 929 5.15 -1.20 9.48
C ASP A 929 4.05 -0.70 10.43
N GLU A 930 2.85 -1.29 10.29
CA GLU A 930 1.69 -1.07 11.15
C GLU A 930 1.99 -1.46 12.62
N LEU A 931 2.70 -2.57 12.84
CA LEU A 931 3.16 -3.00 14.17
C LEU A 931 4.17 -2.01 14.77
N HIS A 932 5.15 -1.55 13.98
CA HIS A 932 6.15 -0.58 14.46
C HIS A 932 5.50 0.76 14.80
N ALA A 933 4.64 1.28 13.93
CA ALA A 933 3.89 2.51 14.19
C ALA A 933 3.02 2.38 15.44
N ARG A 934 2.33 1.25 15.62
CA ARG A 934 1.50 1.02 16.81
C ARG A 934 2.36 0.94 18.09
N TRP A 935 3.45 0.20 18.07
CA TRP A 935 4.39 0.12 19.20
C TRP A 935 4.99 1.49 19.58
N GLN A 936 5.42 2.30 18.60
CA GLN A 936 5.91 3.66 18.85
C GLN A 936 4.85 4.52 19.56
N MET A 937 3.57 4.35 19.21
CA MET A 937 2.47 5.03 19.89
C MET A 937 2.16 4.46 21.27
N ASP A 938 2.27 3.15 21.47
CA ASP A 938 2.10 2.52 22.78
C ASP A 938 3.20 2.98 23.77
N VAL A 939 4.47 3.13 23.31
CA VAL A 939 5.58 3.74 24.07
C VAL A 939 5.28 5.18 24.47
N LEU A 940 4.80 6.01 23.54
CA LEU A 940 4.44 7.41 23.82
C LEU A 940 3.25 7.52 24.79
N ARG A 941 2.25 6.62 24.67
CA ARG A 941 1.13 6.54 25.62
C ARG A 941 1.60 6.14 27.02
N LEU A 942 2.58 5.25 27.17
CA LEU A 942 3.17 4.93 28.48
C LEU A 942 3.80 6.16 29.13
N TYR A 943 4.61 6.93 28.41
CA TYR A 943 5.17 8.16 28.96
C TYR A 943 4.08 9.17 29.36
N GLY A 944 2.99 9.27 28.59
CA GLY A 944 1.83 10.09 28.95
C GLY A 944 1.13 9.64 30.24
N ILE A 945 0.90 8.33 30.39
CA ILE A 945 0.21 7.73 31.55
C ILE A 945 1.08 7.82 32.82
N TRP A 946 2.35 7.45 32.72
CA TRP A 946 3.27 7.36 33.86
C TRP A 946 3.98 8.68 34.22
N LYS A 947 3.82 9.75 33.42
CA LYS A 947 4.16 11.11 33.85
C LYS A 947 3.29 11.61 35.02
N HIS A 948 2.14 10.97 35.24
CA HIS A 948 1.13 11.39 36.23
C HIS A 948 0.75 10.26 37.23
N ARG A 949 1.57 9.21 37.35
CA ARG A 949 1.43 8.05 38.27
C ARG A 949 2.78 7.70 38.90
#